data_AF-A0A9Q9IP72-F1
#
_entry.id   AF-A0A9Q9IP72-F1
#
_cell.length_a   1.000
_cell.length_b   1.000
_cell.length_c   1.000
_cell.angle_alpha   90.00
_cell.angle_beta   90.00
_cell.angle_gamma   90.00
#
_symmetry.space_group_name_H-M   'P 1'
#
loop_
_entity.id
_entity.type
_entity.pdbx_description
1 polymer ?
#
loop_
_entity_poly.entity_id
_entity_poly.type
_entity_poly.pdbx_seq_one_letter_code
_entity_poly.pdbx_strand_id
1 'polypeptide(L)'
;MQKTRLGLLIEERRKELSNARCPDPVAIRAAAQRLAAVRPGPLTVLTSGTTDREDGTVTQFTVAHPRRAGFRVTLLVPAGRGAGPHPTVLVSPGLNATLDRVTGVSPPDHPDRNVAQRLCRAGFATVTMDHGLGAEPSAEALGVGRFLALAGESLLGALVEDTLSVLHWARTLPQVDADRTGLFGHSLGAAVALHTALLAGEPLPLCTAGHLGTYPTLYGVLRTGPEGGYLPGILRHADLPDLYGALAPAPLQVQYGLRDTLLDLDDAAAAGQEIAAAYARAGHGDAAEIAALDLGHGTDADRAAAFFARHLAGASRDAEPVPAGRVVFDVPSRREILDRVDTALATGVLTLGPYGRELEELATPWTGHPAVAVSSGSSALEIALRIVGVEGRTVLVQSNTFFATAASAIRAGAKVDFVDTEPDGLGMDPGHLRTLLAGHDDVAAVVPVHIAGVVSPALREVLALCQDRGVDVVEDAAHALGSALDGQPAGSFGRFGAFSLYPTKVATSGEGGLVSCARADDRDAVLRYRDQGKASFTANVHDVLGSNWRMSEVHAAVGIAHLRRLPAMLEERRRQAARYDEELGELRHARVFRPPHPSLSNYYKYVVLLAGDVDREALRQRLRRQGVALAGGVYDLPVSAQPYFGGAGDAGLPNTVAFTTRHVCLPLFPGLTGRQQERVITAVRAELA
;
A
#
# COMPACT_ATOMS: atom_id res chain seq x y z
N MET A 1 27.49 28.14 -36.01
CA MET A 1 27.88 26.73 -36.24
C MET A 1 26.67 25.97 -36.76
N GLN A 2 26.79 25.26 -37.89
CA GLN A 2 25.76 24.30 -38.31
C GLN A 2 25.62 23.22 -37.22
N LYS A 3 24.41 23.02 -36.69
CA LYS A 3 24.12 21.93 -35.75
C LYS A 3 24.41 20.60 -36.45
N THR A 4 25.11 19.69 -35.76
CA THR A 4 25.35 18.34 -36.28
C THR A 4 24.00 17.59 -36.41
N ARG A 5 23.92 16.59 -37.30
CA ARG A 5 22.72 15.72 -37.40
C ARG A 5 22.31 15.12 -36.05
N LEU A 6 23.29 14.80 -35.20
CA LEU A 6 23.06 14.30 -33.85
C LEU A 6 22.51 15.37 -32.89
N GLY A 7 22.93 16.63 -33.05
CA GLY A 7 22.39 17.76 -32.30
C GLY A 7 20.92 18.04 -32.62
N LEU A 8 20.51 17.87 -33.88
CA LEU A 8 19.10 17.98 -34.28
C LEU A 8 18.24 16.87 -33.65
N LEU A 9 18.74 15.64 -33.57
CA LEU A 9 18.06 14.52 -32.91
C LEU A 9 17.78 14.81 -31.42
N ILE A 10 18.76 15.38 -30.71
CA ILE A 10 18.59 15.74 -29.28
C ILE A 10 17.48 16.80 -29.12
N GLU A 11 17.42 17.77 -30.03
CA GLU A 11 16.42 18.85 -29.98
C GLU A 11 15.01 18.35 -30.30
N GLU A 12 14.86 17.47 -31.30
CA GLU A 12 13.59 16.80 -31.61
C GLU A 12 13.10 15.98 -30.42
N ARG A 13 13.97 15.14 -29.83
CA ARG A 13 13.62 14.35 -28.64
C ARG A 13 13.27 15.22 -27.44
N ARG A 14 13.94 16.37 -27.26
CA ARG A 14 13.62 17.32 -26.18
C ARG A 14 12.20 17.88 -26.34
N LYS A 15 11.79 18.24 -27.57
CA LYS A 15 10.44 18.73 -27.87
C LYS A 15 9.37 17.66 -27.60
N GLU A 16 9.61 16.42 -28.05
CA GLU A 16 8.70 15.30 -27.79
C GLU A 16 8.49 15.07 -26.29
N LEU A 17 9.57 15.02 -25.50
CA LEU A 17 9.50 14.77 -24.06
C LEU A 17 8.88 15.94 -23.30
N SER A 18 9.11 17.18 -23.72
CA SER A 18 8.45 18.37 -23.16
C SER A 18 6.92 18.28 -23.29
N ASN A 19 6.42 17.80 -24.42
CA ASN A 19 4.98 17.65 -24.69
C ASN A 19 4.34 16.45 -23.96
N ALA A 20 5.14 15.48 -23.50
CA ALA A 20 4.68 14.26 -22.85
C ALA A 20 4.64 14.33 -21.31
N ARG A 21 5.05 15.46 -20.72
CA ARG A 21 5.11 15.61 -19.25
C ARG A 21 3.73 15.51 -18.63
N CYS A 22 3.63 14.75 -17.54
CA CYS A 22 2.41 14.62 -16.75
C CYS A 22 2.48 15.55 -15.54
N PRO A 23 1.58 16.53 -15.38
CA PRO A 23 1.63 17.46 -14.25
C PRO A 23 1.11 16.86 -12.95
N ASP A 24 0.67 15.59 -12.93
CA ASP A 24 0.12 14.93 -11.75
C ASP A 24 1.24 14.44 -10.80
N PRO A 25 1.38 15.01 -9.59
CA PRO A 25 2.36 14.59 -8.59
C PRO A 25 2.29 13.09 -8.24
N VAL A 26 1.11 12.48 -8.29
CA VAL A 26 0.93 11.05 -7.99
C VAL A 26 1.55 10.20 -9.10
N ALA A 27 1.28 10.54 -10.35
CA ALA A 27 1.88 9.87 -11.51
C ALA A 27 3.41 10.04 -11.53
N ILE A 28 3.92 11.24 -11.23
CA ILE A 28 5.36 11.53 -11.14
C ILE A 28 6.02 10.66 -10.06
N ARG A 29 5.48 10.66 -8.83
CA ARG A 29 6.00 9.83 -7.72
C ARG A 29 5.96 8.34 -8.08
N ALA A 30 4.88 7.87 -8.70
CA ALA A 30 4.76 6.48 -9.13
C ALA A 30 5.80 6.10 -10.19
N ALA A 31 6.11 7.00 -11.13
CA ALA A 31 7.15 6.81 -12.13
C ALA A 31 8.55 6.80 -11.49
N ALA A 32 8.87 7.77 -10.63
CA ALA A 32 10.14 7.82 -9.91
C ALA A 32 10.37 6.53 -9.10
N GLN A 33 9.35 6.06 -8.36
CA GLN A 33 9.39 4.79 -7.64
C GLN A 33 9.69 3.59 -8.57
N ARG A 34 9.02 3.48 -9.73
CA ARG A 34 9.26 2.39 -10.69
C ARG A 34 10.69 2.41 -11.23
N LEU A 35 11.17 3.59 -11.65
CA LEU A 35 12.47 3.75 -12.28
C LEU A 35 13.63 3.65 -11.29
N ALA A 36 13.45 4.09 -10.05
CA ALA A 36 14.44 3.93 -8.99
C ALA A 36 14.62 2.46 -8.60
N ALA A 37 13.58 1.64 -8.75
CA ALA A 37 13.61 0.20 -8.54
C ALA A 37 14.07 -0.24 -7.13
N VAL A 38 13.90 0.62 -6.13
CA VAL A 38 14.38 0.39 -4.77
C VAL A 38 13.61 -0.72 -4.06
N ARG A 39 14.31 -1.46 -3.21
CA ARG A 39 13.81 -2.48 -2.29
C ARG A 39 14.45 -2.28 -0.91
N PRO A 40 14.02 -1.25 -0.15
CA PRO A 40 14.57 -0.99 1.18
C PRO A 40 14.37 -2.21 2.08
N GLY A 41 15.35 -2.51 2.91
CA GLY A 41 15.37 -3.67 3.78
C GLY A 41 15.90 -3.34 5.18
N PRO A 42 15.73 -4.25 6.15
CA PRO A 42 16.29 -4.07 7.48
C PRO A 42 17.81 -3.99 7.41
N LEU A 43 18.40 -3.10 8.21
CA LEU A 43 19.85 -3.00 8.35
C LEU A 43 20.34 -3.83 9.54
N THR A 44 21.44 -4.55 9.34
CA THR A 44 22.15 -5.27 10.40
C THR A 44 23.35 -4.45 10.84
N VAL A 45 23.45 -4.14 12.13
CA VAL A 45 24.63 -3.49 12.71
C VAL A 45 25.74 -4.53 12.85
N LEU A 46 26.85 -4.34 12.13
CA LEU A 46 28.03 -5.20 12.19
C LEU A 46 28.98 -4.77 13.31
N THR A 47 29.25 -3.47 13.40
CA THR A 47 30.08 -2.87 14.46
C THR A 47 29.53 -1.49 14.83
N SER A 48 29.81 -1.06 16.06
CA SER A 48 29.54 0.31 16.49
C SER A 48 30.57 0.80 17.49
N GLY A 49 30.83 2.11 17.53
CA GLY A 49 31.69 2.75 18.51
C GLY A 49 31.24 4.19 18.77
N THR A 50 31.19 4.58 20.05
CA THR A 50 30.76 5.91 20.48
C THR A 50 31.92 6.67 21.09
N THR A 51 32.04 7.95 20.75
CA THR A 51 33.02 8.89 21.30
C THR A 51 32.31 10.15 21.77
N ASP A 52 32.67 10.62 22.97
CA ASP A 52 32.19 11.90 23.50
C ASP A 52 33.00 13.06 22.92
N ARG A 53 32.33 14.19 22.70
CA ARG A 53 32.90 15.46 22.24
C ARG A 53 32.36 16.60 23.10
N GLU A 54 33.01 17.75 23.04
CA GLU A 54 32.51 18.96 23.70
C GLU A 54 31.11 19.37 23.23
N ASP A 55 30.78 19.11 21.95
CA ASP A 55 29.50 19.47 21.33
C ASP A 55 28.47 18.34 21.27
N GLY A 56 28.74 17.17 21.86
CA GLY A 56 27.80 16.04 21.90
C GLY A 56 28.45 14.66 21.86
N THR A 57 27.76 13.68 21.30
CA THR A 57 28.29 12.32 21.09
C THR A 57 28.32 11.98 19.60
N VAL A 58 29.29 11.15 19.23
CA VAL A 58 29.43 10.62 17.88
C VAL A 58 29.47 9.10 17.93
N THR A 59 28.46 8.47 17.36
CA THR A 59 28.41 7.02 17.21
C THR A 59 28.61 6.66 15.75
N GLN A 60 29.66 5.89 15.47
CA GLN A 60 29.96 5.36 14.14
C GLN A 60 29.55 3.90 14.10
N PHE A 61 28.79 3.55 13.06
CA PHE A 61 28.29 2.21 12.80
C PHE A 61 28.89 1.71 11.49
N THR A 62 29.16 0.41 11.43
CA THR A 62 29.22 -0.33 10.16
C THR A 62 27.94 -1.15 10.09
N VAL A 63 27.15 -0.94 9.04
CA VAL A 63 25.87 -1.62 8.83
C VAL A 63 25.90 -2.41 7.52
N ALA A 64 25.07 -3.44 7.42
CA ALA A 64 24.87 -4.20 6.19
C ALA A 64 23.40 -4.19 5.78
N HIS A 65 23.16 -4.05 4.48
CA HIS A 65 21.86 -4.24 3.85
C HIS A 65 21.86 -5.60 3.14
N PRO A 66 20.73 -6.31 2.99
CA PRO A 66 20.69 -7.60 2.30
C PRO A 66 21.27 -7.59 0.87
N ARG A 67 21.28 -6.43 0.21
CA ARG A 67 21.84 -6.23 -1.14
C ARG A 67 23.19 -5.50 -1.17
N ARG A 68 23.70 -5.06 -0.02
CA ARG A 68 24.96 -4.30 0.09
C ARG A 68 25.71 -4.67 1.37
N ALA A 69 26.88 -5.28 1.20
CA ALA A 69 27.76 -5.60 2.33
C ALA A 69 28.41 -4.32 2.89
N GLY A 70 28.30 -4.11 4.20
CA GLY A 70 29.15 -3.23 5.01
C GLY A 70 29.35 -1.79 4.49
N PHE A 71 28.58 -0.83 5.00
CA PHE A 71 28.84 0.60 4.79
C PHE A 71 28.77 1.38 6.12
N ARG A 72 29.44 2.53 6.15
CA ARG A 72 29.54 3.36 7.36
C ARG A 72 28.34 4.29 7.50
N VAL A 73 27.84 4.41 8.72
CA VAL A 73 26.84 5.40 9.12
C VAL A 73 27.34 6.10 10.39
N THR A 74 27.20 7.41 10.48
CA THR A 74 27.56 8.19 11.68
C THR A 74 26.33 8.91 12.20
N LEU A 75 26.04 8.72 13.48
CA LEU A 75 25.05 9.47 14.25
C LEU A 75 25.80 10.52 15.11
N LEU A 76 25.43 11.78 14.93
CA LEU A 76 25.79 12.85 15.87
C LEU A 76 24.58 13.17 16.73
N VAL A 77 24.77 13.28 18.04
CA VAL A 77 23.75 13.73 18.99
C VAL A 77 24.29 14.92 19.76
N PRO A 78 23.61 16.08 19.78
CA PRO A 78 24.14 17.28 20.42
C PRO A 78 24.18 17.17 21.95
N ALA A 79 25.11 17.90 22.57
CA ALA A 79 25.19 18.00 24.02
C ALA A 79 23.97 18.76 24.60
N GLY A 80 23.01 18.02 25.18
CA GLY A 80 22.02 18.49 26.15
C GLY A 80 20.90 19.44 25.69
N ARG A 81 19.65 18.96 25.74
CA ARG A 81 18.48 19.56 26.45
C ARG A 81 17.37 18.50 26.57
N GLY A 82 17.45 17.69 27.63
CA GLY A 82 16.48 16.61 27.95
C GLY A 82 16.98 15.22 27.56
N ALA A 83 16.63 14.19 28.34
CA ALA A 83 16.96 12.78 28.08
C ALA A 83 16.12 12.13 26.96
N GLY A 84 15.48 12.96 26.12
CA GLY A 84 14.51 12.53 25.13
C GLY A 84 15.07 12.51 23.70
N PRO A 85 14.33 11.93 22.75
CA PRO A 85 14.74 11.87 21.35
C PRO A 85 14.82 13.27 20.72
N HIS A 86 15.79 13.43 19.80
CA HIS A 86 16.07 14.70 19.13
C HIS A 86 15.41 14.77 17.75
N PRO A 87 14.91 15.94 17.32
CA PRO A 87 14.59 16.15 15.91
C PRO A 87 15.85 15.85 15.09
N THR A 88 15.68 15.10 14.00
CA THR A 88 16.81 14.46 13.30
C THR A 88 16.86 14.87 11.84
N VAL A 89 18.05 15.15 11.32
CA VAL A 89 18.26 15.40 9.89
C VAL A 89 19.14 14.30 9.31
N LEU A 90 18.64 13.59 8.29
CA LEU A 90 19.45 12.68 7.49
C LEU A 90 20.22 13.50 6.44
N VAL A 91 21.53 13.42 6.48
CA VAL A 91 22.43 14.21 5.63
C VAL A 91 23.04 13.31 4.55
N SER A 92 22.68 13.57 3.30
CA SER A 92 23.27 12.91 2.13
C SER A 92 24.44 13.75 1.59
N PRO A 93 25.69 13.28 1.72
CA PRO A 93 26.86 14.03 1.31
C PRO A 93 26.97 14.14 -0.22
N GLY A 94 27.65 15.19 -0.70
CA GLY A 94 28.02 15.33 -2.11
C GLY A 94 29.15 14.40 -2.52
N LEU A 95 29.37 14.24 -3.83
CA LEU A 95 30.34 13.28 -4.39
C LEU A 95 31.74 13.41 -3.80
N ASN A 96 32.25 14.64 -3.66
CA ASN A 96 33.61 14.90 -3.20
C ASN A 96 33.74 15.00 -1.66
N ALA A 97 32.66 14.72 -0.92
CA ALA A 97 32.62 14.84 0.53
C ALA A 97 32.79 13.46 1.19
N THR A 98 33.69 13.39 2.18
CA THR A 98 33.85 12.17 2.99
C THR A 98 32.99 12.25 4.24
N LEU A 99 32.54 11.08 4.72
CA LEU A 99 31.73 10.97 5.94
C LEU A 99 32.38 11.70 7.13
N ASP A 100 33.69 11.52 7.31
CA ASP A 100 34.43 12.09 8.45
C ASP A 100 34.52 13.63 8.38
N ARG A 101 34.59 14.24 7.18
CA ARG A 101 34.59 15.70 7.04
C ARG A 101 33.21 16.29 7.29
N VAL A 102 32.18 15.69 6.69
CA VAL A 102 30.78 16.15 6.82
C VAL A 102 30.31 16.11 8.27
N THR A 103 30.76 15.12 9.02
CA THR A 103 30.43 14.92 10.45
C THR A 103 31.41 15.59 11.41
N GLY A 104 32.43 16.30 10.89
CA GLY A 104 33.43 17.01 11.69
C GLY A 104 34.34 16.10 12.51
N VAL A 105 34.42 14.79 12.19
CA VAL A 105 35.47 13.88 12.70
C VAL A 105 36.84 14.34 12.22
N SER A 106 36.92 14.82 10.97
CA SER A 106 38.09 15.44 10.37
C SER A 106 37.78 16.89 9.98
N PRO A 107 38.77 17.81 9.98
CA PRO A 107 38.56 19.18 9.53
C PRO A 107 38.00 19.24 8.11
N PRO A 108 37.03 20.13 7.83
CA PRO A 108 36.51 20.31 6.48
C PRO A 108 37.55 21.00 5.59
N ASP A 109 37.66 20.57 4.34
CA ASP A 109 38.50 21.20 3.31
C ASP A 109 37.72 22.18 2.42
N HIS A 110 36.44 22.41 2.72
CA HIS A 110 35.61 23.47 2.15
C HIS A 110 34.62 23.99 3.22
N PRO A 111 34.30 25.30 3.30
CA PRO A 111 33.59 25.91 4.43
C PRO A 111 32.23 25.32 4.83
N ASP A 112 31.57 24.65 3.89
CA ASP A 112 30.26 24.01 4.03
C ASP A 112 30.32 22.48 4.18
N ARG A 113 31.52 21.89 4.07
CA ARG A 113 31.76 20.44 4.10
C ARG A 113 31.85 19.89 5.52
N ASN A 114 31.06 20.47 6.41
CA ASN A 114 30.78 20.06 7.78
C ASN A 114 29.30 20.30 8.16
N VAL A 115 28.39 20.28 7.18
CA VAL A 115 26.97 20.59 7.38
C VAL A 115 26.30 19.73 8.47
N ALA A 116 26.63 18.43 8.57
CA ALA A 116 26.06 17.59 9.63
C ALA A 116 26.52 18.05 11.03
N GLN A 117 27.80 18.39 11.19
CA GLN A 117 28.30 18.97 12.43
C GLN A 117 27.61 20.30 12.77
N ARG A 118 27.39 21.18 11.79
CA ARG A 118 26.71 22.47 12.01
C ARG A 118 25.24 22.30 12.40
N LEU A 119 24.52 21.41 11.73
CA LEU A 119 23.15 21.06 12.09
C LEU A 119 23.09 20.42 13.49
N CYS A 120 24.08 19.59 13.84
CA CYS A 120 24.19 19.04 15.19
C CYS A 120 24.31 20.16 16.24
N ARG A 121 25.23 21.11 16.04
CA ARG A 121 25.39 22.28 16.92
C ARG A 121 24.15 23.17 16.98
N ALA A 122 23.29 23.14 15.97
CA ALA A 122 22.00 23.83 15.96
C ALA A 122 20.89 23.07 16.73
N GLY A 123 21.19 21.92 17.32
CA GLY A 123 20.29 21.16 18.21
C GLY A 123 19.62 19.94 17.59
N PHE A 124 19.97 19.56 16.36
CA PHE A 124 19.44 18.37 15.69
C PHE A 124 20.34 17.16 15.93
N ALA A 125 19.78 15.96 16.08
CA ALA A 125 20.58 14.79 15.77
C ALA A 125 20.83 14.73 14.25
N THR A 126 21.98 14.23 13.83
CA THR A 126 22.25 14.05 12.40
C THR A 126 22.71 12.65 12.10
N VAL A 127 22.13 12.03 11.08
CA VAL A 127 22.56 10.73 10.58
C VAL A 127 23.16 10.95 9.20
N THR A 128 24.40 10.52 9.00
CA THR A 128 25.11 10.66 7.72
C THR A 128 25.63 9.29 7.32
N MET A 129 25.40 8.86 6.07
CA MET A 129 25.96 7.62 5.55
C MET A 129 27.06 7.87 4.54
N ASP A 130 27.98 6.92 4.45
CA ASP A 130 28.94 6.86 3.35
C ASP A 130 28.31 6.15 2.15
N HIS A 131 28.21 6.85 1.02
CA HIS A 131 27.75 6.27 -0.23
C HIS A 131 28.78 5.32 -0.86
N GLY A 132 30.03 5.32 -0.39
CA GLY A 132 31.08 4.41 -0.87
C GLY A 132 31.65 4.78 -2.24
N LEU A 133 31.45 6.03 -2.68
CA LEU A 133 31.94 6.52 -3.98
C LEU A 133 33.35 7.11 -3.90
N GLY A 134 33.84 7.43 -2.70
CA GLY A 134 35.12 8.11 -2.48
C GLY A 134 35.11 9.57 -2.92
N ALA A 135 36.14 10.33 -2.55
CA ALA A 135 36.29 11.74 -2.95
C ALA A 135 36.65 11.91 -4.44
N GLU A 136 37.25 10.88 -5.04
CA GLU A 136 37.37 10.70 -6.48
C GLU A 136 36.76 9.33 -6.84
N PRO A 137 35.80 9.27 -7.79
CA PRO A 137 35.22 8.00 -8.19
C PRO A 137 36.31 7.09 -8.76
N SER A 138 36.55 5.95 -8.11
CA SER A 138 37.44 4.93 -8.67
C SER A 138 36.87 4.41 -10.00
N ALA A 139 37.73 3.83 -10.86
CA ALA A 139 37.27 3.15 -12.08
C ALA A 139 36.22 2.06 -11.76
N GLU A 140 36.32 1.45 -10.57
CA GLU A 140 35.36 0.50 -10.03
C GLU A 140 33.99 1.15 -9.74
N ALA A 141 33.95 2.33 -9.10
CA ALA A 141 32.71 3.06 -8.84
C ALA A 141 31.96 3.47 -10.14
N LEU A 142 32.70 3.90 -11.16
CA LEU A 142 32.14 4.17 -12.50
C LEU A 142 31.64 2.89 -13.18
N GLY A 143 32.33 1.76 -12.98
CA GLY A 143 31.92 0.45 -13.46
C GLY A 143 30.58 -0.02 -12.88
N VAL A 144 30.35 0.22 -11.58
CA VAL A 144 29.10 -0.14 -10.89
C VAL A 144 27.91 0.58 -11.51
N GLY A 145 28.01 1.89 -11.76
CA GLY A 145 26.92 2.66 -12.38
C GLY A 145 26.52 2.12 -13.76
N ARG A 146 27.52 1.74 -14.58
CA ARG A 146 27.28 1.14 -15.91
C ARG A 146 26.69 -0.25 -15.83
N PHE A 147 27.18 -1.09 -14.89
CA PHE A 147 26.62 -2.41 -14.66
C PHE A 147 25.15 -2.33 -14.23
N LEU A 148 24.83 -1.44 -13.29
CA LEU A 148 23.45 -1.19 -12.86
C LEU A 148 22.58 -0.76 -14.04
N ALA A 149 23.06 0.15 -14.89
CA ALA A 149 22.32 0.58 -16.08
C ALA A 149 22.02 -0.58 -17.05
N LEU A 150 22.96 -1.51 -17.26
CA LEU A 150 22.73 -2.72 -18.07
C LEU A 150 21.70 -3.67 -17.46
N ALA A 151 21.58 -3.68 -16.12
CA ALA A 151 20.56 -4.44 -15.41
C ALA A 151 19.20 -3.71 -15.34
N GLY A 152 19.07 -2.53 -15.96
CA GLY A 152 17.87 -1.69 -15.85
C GLY A 152 17.69 -1.05 -14.47
N GLU A 153 18.75 -0.99 -13.67
CA GLU A 153 18.84 -0.28 -12.40
C GLU A 153 19.62 1.03 -12.58
N SER A 154 19.81 1.81 -11.52
CA SER A 154 20.59 3.04 -11.55
C SER A 154 21.39 3.23 -10.27
N LEU A 155 22.54 3.91 -10.39
CA LEU A 155 23.34 4.27 -9.21
C LEU A 155 22.51 5.11 -8.22
N LEU A 156 21.78 6.12 -8.70
CA LEU A 156 20.85 6.90 -7.87
C LEU A 156 19.84 6.00 -7.14
N GLY A 157 19.24 5.03 -7.84
CA GLY A 157 18.34 4.05 -7.22
C GLY A 157 18.99 3.28 -6.07
N ALA A 158 20.21 2.76 -6.27
CA ALA A 158 20.94 2.05 -5.22
C ALA A 158 21.26 2.95 -4.00
N LEU A 159 21.69 4.20 -4.23
CA LEU A 159 21.96 5.15 -3.16
C LEU A 159 20.68 5.54 -2.39
N VAL A 160 19.56 5.66 -3.09
CA VAL A 160 18.25 5.95 -2.47
C VAL A 160 17.74 4.75 -1.68
N GLU A 161 17.95 3.52 -2.15
CA GLU A 161 17.62 2.29 -1.41
C GLU A 161 18.35 2.22 -0.06
N ASP A 162 19.66 2.47 -0.07
CA ASP A 162 20.45 2.53 1.17
C ASP A 162 19.95 3.67 2.07
N THR A 163 19.66 4.84 1.48
CA THR A 163 19.20 6.01 2.25
C THR A 163 17.85 5.79 2.91
N LEU A 164 16.90 5.15 2.22
CA LEU A 164 15.61 4.76 2.80
C LEU A 164 15.79 3.73 3.92
N SER A 165 16.69 2.76 3.73
CA SER A 165 16.98 1.74 4.75
C SER A 165 17.61 2.37 6.00
N VAL A 166 18.53 3.33 5.83
CA VAL A 166 19.10 4.12 6.94
C VAL A 166 18.05 5.00 7.60
N LEU A 167 17.14 5.65 6.85
CA LEU A 167 16.05 6.43 7.42
C LEU A 167 15.16 5.55 8.33
N HIS A 168 14.72 4.39 7.84
CA HIS A 168 13.90 3.47 8.63
C HIS A 168 14.63 2.95 9.87
N TRP A 169 15.89 2.54 9.71
CA TRP A 169 16.71 2.07 10.83
C TRP A 169 16.99 3.18 11.86
N ALA A 170 17.35 4.39 11.42
CA ALA A 170 17.65 5.49 12.32
C ALA A 170 16.46 5.83 13.23
N ARG A 171 15.23 5.75 12.71
CA ARG A 171 14.00 5.98 13.47
C ARG A 171 13.71 4.96 14.56
N THR A 172 14.42 3.84 14.60
CA THR A 172 14.31 2.87 15.71
C THR A 172 15.29 3.18 16.84
N LEU A 173 16.21 4.13 16.65
CA LEU A 173 17.20 4.51 17.65
C LEU A 173 16.55 5.41 18.72
N PRO A 174 16.84 5.17 20.02
CA PRO A 174 16.19 5.93 21.11
C PRO A 174 16.56 7.42 21.13
N GLN A 175 17.65 7.82 20.48
CA GLN A 175 18.09 9.21 20.38
C GLN A 175 17.37 9.98 19.26
N VAL A 176 16.68 9.28 18.35
CA VAL A 176 16.05 9.87 17.16
C VAL A 176 14.56 10.03 17.39
N ASP A 177 14.07 11.24 17.15
CA ASP A 177 12.64 11.49 17.12
C ASP A 177 12.09 11.10 15.75
N ALA A 178 11.41 9.95 15.70
CA ALA A 178 10.91 9.37 14.46
C ALA A 178 9.89 10.26 13.73
N ASP A 179 9.17 11.12 14.45
CA ASP A 179 8.16 12.03 13.89
C ASP A 179 8.76 13.36 13.39
N ARG A 180 9.95 13.71 13.88
CA ARG A 180 10.62 14.97 13.55
C ARG A 180 11.90 14.72 12.78
N THR A 181 11.76 14.08 11.61
CA THR A 181 12.87 13.82 10.69
C THR A 181 12.81 14.71 9.44
N GLY A 182 13.95 15.28 9.05
CA GLY A 182 14.14 15.98 7.78
C GLY A 182 15.27 15.37 6.94
N LEU A 183 15.37 15.79 5.69
CA LEU A 183 16.39 15.35 4.74
C LEU A 183 17.20 16.56 4.25
N PHE A 184 18.52 16.44 4.28
CA PHE A 184 19.43 17.40 3.67
C PHE A 184 20.27 16.71 2.60
N GLY A 185 20.50 17.38 1.46
CA GLY A 185 21.44 16.89 0.46
C GLY A 185 22.19 18.00 -0.26
N HIS A 186 23.44 17.75 -0.62
CA HIS A 186 24.28 18.66 -1.40
C HIS A 186 24.80 17.98 -2.67
N SER A 187 24.70 18.63 -3.83
CA SER A 187 25.18 18.10 -5.12
C SER A 187 24.57 16.71 -5.43
N LEU A 188 25.37 15.65 -5.63
CA LEU A 188 24.83 14.27 -5.74
C LEU A 188 23.91 13.90 -4.56
N GLY A 189 24.28 14.29 -3.34
CA GLY A 189 23.47 14.06 -2.16
C GLY A 189 22.11 14.75 -2.20
N ALA A 190 21.99 15.88 -2.92
CA ALA A 190 20.70 16.54 -3.16
C ALA A 190 19.80 15.70 -4.08
N ALA A 191 20.35 15.07 -5.13
CA ALA A 191 19.61 14.13 -5.97
C ALA A 191 19.13 12.92 -5.15
N VAL A 192 19.99 12.36 -4.29
CA VAL A 192 19.62 11.26 -3.37
C VAL A 192 18.51 11.71 -2.42
N ALA A 193 18.68 12.83 -1.71
CA ALA A 193 17.70 13.32 -0.74
C ALA A 193 16.34 13.65 -1.38
N LEU A 194 16.31 14.24 -2.58
CA LEU A 194 15.08 14.48 -3.36
C LEU A 194 14.35 13.17 -3.64
N HIS A 195 15.05 12.16 -4.16
CA HIS A 195 14.43 10.89 -4.52
C HIS A 195 14.06 10.06 -3.28
N THR A 196 14.83 10.15 -2.19
CA THR A 196 14.42 9.60 -0.89
C THR A 196 13.12 10.26 -0.42
N ALA A 197 12.99 11.59 -0.50
CA ALA A 197 11.77 12.29 -0.12
C ALA A 197 10.55 11.88 -0.95
N LEU A 198 10.72 11.71 -2.27
CA LEU A 198 9.67 11.22 -3.17
C LEU A 198 9.23 9.79 -2.86
N LEU A 199 10.13 8.96 -2.31
CA LEU A 199 9.93 7.53 -2.08
C LEU A 199 9.64 7.17 -0.61
N ALA A 200 9.80 8.10 0.34
CA ALA A 200 9.62 7.87 1.78
C ALA A 200 8.18 7.47 2.17
N GLY A 201 7.20 7.70 1.29
CA GLY A 201 5.80 7.38 1.53
C GLY A 201 5.05 8.41 2.39
N GLU A 202 5.75 9.43 2.87
CA GLU A 202 5.22 10.54 3.67
C GLU A 202 5.95 11.85 3.32
N PRO A 203 5.36 13.03 3.59
CA PRO A 203 6.04 14.29 3.35
C PRO A 203 7.18 14.49 4.35
N LEU A 204 8.40 14.78 3.91
CA LEU A 204 9.54 15.10 4.78
C LEU A 204 10.06 16.50 4.46
N PRO A 205 10.39 17.36 5.45
CA PRO A 205 11.10 18.61 5.19
C PRO A 205 12.41 18.30 4.43
N LEU A 206 12.58 18.89 3.26
CA LEU A 206 13.73 18.67 2.41
C LEU A 206 14.50 19.99 2.21
N CYS A 207 15.79 19.96 2.47
CA CYS A 207 16.71 21.02 2.06
C CYS A 207 17.73 20.45 1.06
N THR A 208 17.77 21.02 -0.15
CA THR A 208 18.77 20.66 -1.16
C THR A 208 19.66 21.85 -1.51
N ALA A 209 20.90 21.57 -1.91
CA ALA A 209 21.84 22.57 -2.37
C ALA A 209 22.64 22.09 -3.59
N GLY A 210 22.85 22.96 -4.58
CA GLY A 210 23.69 22.67 -5.76
C GLY A 210 23.09 21.64 -6.73
N HIS A 211 21.76 21.44 -6.72
CA HIS A 211 21.05 20.56 -7.65
C HIS A 211 19.71 21.18 -8.06
N LEU A 212 19.79 22.13 -9.00
CA LEU A 212 18.66 22.89 -9.54
C LEU A 212 18.90 23.19 -11.02
N GLY A 213 17.84 23.31 -11.79
CA GLY A 213 17.87 23.41 -13.26
C GLY A 213 17.03 22.31 -13.89
N THR A 214 17.28 22.02 -15.16
CA THR A 214 16.65 20.95 -15.92
C THR A 214 17.66 19.84 -16.21
N TYR A 215 17.22 18.58 -16.21
CA TYR A 215 18.10 17.45 -16.55
C TYR A 215 18.74 17.57 -17.94
N PRO A 216 18.02 18.04 -18.99
CA PRO A 216 18.63 18.26 -20.31
C PRO A 216 19.75 19.30 -20.29
N THR A 217 19.69 20.32 -19.43
CA THR A 217 20.76 21.32 -19.27
C THR A 217 21.92 20.74 -18.45
N LEU A 218 21.65 20.24 -17.25
CA LEU A 218 22.67 19.71 -16.32
C LEU A 218 23.47 18.55 -16.94
N TYR A 219 22.79 17.52 -17.45
CA TYR A 219 23.47 16.31 -17.93
C TYR A 219 23.71 16.30 -19.45
N GLY A 220 22.98 17.12 -20.22
CA GLY A 220 23.12 17.18 -21.68
C GLY A 220 24.07 18.26 -22.18
N VAL A 221 23.96 19.47 -21.64
CA VAL A 221 24.73 20.65 -22.08
C VAL A 221 25.97 20.83 -21.22
N LEU A 222 25.78 21.01 -19.91
CA LEU A 222 26.88 21.25 -18.97
C LEU A 222 27.65 19.95 -18.69
N ARG A 223 26.98 18.80 -18.80
CA ARG A 223 27.51 17.47 -18.46
C ARG A 223 28.07 17.44 -17.03
N THR A 224 27.39 18.10 -16.11
CA THR A 224 27.79 18.22 -14.71
C THR A 224 27.26 17.04 -13.89
N GLY A 225 28.06 16.60 -12.91
CA GLY A 225 27.72 15.48 -12.02
C GLY A 225 28.14 14.09 -12.52
N PRO A 226 28.16 13.08 -11.63
CA PRO A 226 28.58 11.72 -11.98
C PRO A 226 27.54 11.00 -12.86
N GLU A 227 28.01 10.07 -13.71
CA GLU A 227 27.15 9.10 -14.40
C GLU A 227 26.25 8.43 -13.34
N GLY A 228 24.93 8.72 -13.35
CA GLY A 228 23.98 8.15 -12.40
C GLY A 228 23.41 9.09 -11.34
N GLY A 229 23.51 10.42 -11.48
CA GLY A 229 22.75 11.40 -10.68
C GLY A 229 21.27 11.58 -11.09
N TYR A 230 20.74 10.71 -11.94
CA TYR A 230 19.38 10.75 -12.46
C TYR A 230 18.83 9.33 -12.63
N LEU A 231 17.50 9.20 -12.75
CA LEU A 231 16.84 7.94 -13.08
C LEU A 231 16.71 7.79 -14.61
N PRO A 232 17.26 6.72 -15.23
CA PRO A 232 17.10 6.49 -16.66
C PRO A 232 15.62 6.47 -17.08
N GLY A 233 15.29 7.21 -18.14
CA GLY A 233 13.92 7.30 -18.68
C GLY A 233 13.00 8.30 -17.97
N ILE A 234 13.45 8.98 -16.89
CA ILE A 234 12.59 9.88 -16.10
C ILE A 234 11.96 11.01 -16.91
N LEU A 235 12.66 11.52 -17.94
CA LEU A 235 12.16 12.60 -18.81
C LEU A 235 10.91 12.23 -19.61
N ARG A 236 10.51 10.96 -19.68
CA ARG A 236 9.20 10.55 -20.23
C ARG A 236 8.03 10.90 -19.31
N HIS A 237 8.32 11.28 -18.07
CA HIS A 237 7.33 11.50 -17.01
C HIS A 237 7.48 12.88 -16.37
N ALA A 238 8.72 13.27 -16.04
CA ALA A 238 9.03 14.47 -15.28
C ALA A 238 10.46 14.96 -15.58
N ASP A 239 10.67 16.27 -15.49
CA ASP A 239 11.99 16.88 -15.36
C ASP A 239 12.28 17.23 -13.89
N LEU A 240 13.48 17.73 -13.60
CA LEU A 240 13.92 18.04 -12.24
C LEU A 240 12.98 19.01 -11.48
N PRO A 241 12.47 20.11 -12.07
CA PRO A 241 11.50 20.99 -11.40
C PRO A 241 10.19 20.28 -11.07
N ASP A 242 9.71 19.40 -11.97
CA ASP A 242 8.49 18.62 -11.76
C ASP A 242 8.66 17.64 -10.59
N LEU A 243 9.85 17.05 -10.42
CA LEU A 243 10.17 16.18 -9.28
C LEU A 243 10.12 16.94 -7.94
N TYR A 244 10.70 18.13 -7.89
CA TYR A 244 10.60 18.99 -6.70
C TYR A 244 9.15 19.44 -6.45
N GLY A 245 8.44 19.87 -7.48
CA GLY A 245 7.02 20.25 -7.39
C GLY A 245 6.14 19.11 -6.91
N ALA A 246 6.47 17.88 -7.30
CA ALA A 246 5.81 16.68 -6.83
C ALA A 246 6.05 16.37 -5.35
N LEU A 247 6.87 17.12 -4.60
CA LEU A 247 7.00 16.94 -3.14
C LEU A 247 5.88 17.61 -2.33
N ALA A 248 5.15 18.57 -2.91
CA ALA A 248 4.08 19.26 -2.20
C ALA A 248 3.10 18.26 -1.54
N PRO A 249 2.67 18.49 -0.29
CA PRO A 249 2.85 19.72 0.50
C PRO A 249 4.10 19.76 1.40
N ALA A 250 5.08 18.88 1.21
CA ALA A 250 6.24 18.81 2.09
C ALA A 250 7.04 20.13 2.10
N PRO A 251 7.52 20.63 3.25
CA PRO A 251 8.39 21.82 3.27
C PRO A 251 9.65 21.59 2.45
N LEU A 252 10.02 22.58 1.64
CA LEU A 252 11.14 22.50 0.71
C LEU A 252 11.99 23.76 0.79
N GLN A 253 13.30 23.60 0.91
CA GLN A 253 14.29 24.65 0.64
C GLN A 253 15.24 24.16 -0.45
N VAL A 254 15.43 24.96 -1.49
CA VAL A 254 16.43 24.69 -2.54
C VAL A 254 17.41 25.85 -2.58
N GLN A 255 18.68 25.59 -2.31
CA GLN A 255 19.76 26.57 -2.35
C GLN A 255 20.59 26.41 -3.63
N TYR A 256 20.99 27.52 -4.25
CA TYR A 256 21.96 27.49 -5.34
C TYR A 256 22.83 28.75 -5.34
N GLY A 257 24.07 28.60 -5.81
CA GLY A 257 25.06 29.66 -5.84
C GLY A 257 25.00 30.53 -7.10
N LEU A 258 25.06 31.84 -6.94
CA LEU A 258 25.19 32.79 -8.04
C LEU A 258 26.58 32.77 -8.70
N ARG A 259 27.55 32.09 -8.09
CA ARG A 259 28.89 31.84 -8.63
C ARG A 259 29.13 30.35 -8.90
N ASP A 260 28.06 29.55 -8.92
CA ASP A 260 28.15 28.11 -9.17
C ASP A 260 28.45 27.84 -10.65
N THR A 261 29.62 27.26 -10.93
CA THR A 261 30.06 26.94 -12.29
C THR A 261 29.54 25.60 -12.79
N LEU A 262 28.84 24.84 -11.94
CA LEU A 262 28.23 23.55 -12.30
C LEU A 262 26.74 23.68 -12.67
N LEU A 263 26.19 24.89 -12.60
CA LEU A 263 24.83 25.22 -12.96
C LEU A 263 24.81 26.26 -14.10
N ASP A 264 23.74 26.25 -14.88
CA ASP A 264 23.38 27.36 -15.75
C ASP A 264 22.41 28.24 -14.95
N LEU A 265 22.78 29.49 -14.69
CA LEU A 265 22.07 30.35 -13.75
C LEU A 265 20.67 30.74 -14.26
N ASP A 266 20.49 30.87 -15.57
CA ASP A 266 19.20 31.21 -16.17
C ASP A 266 18.27 29.99 -16.10
N ASP A 267 18.78 28.80 -16.43
CA ASP A 267 18.05 27.54 -16.31
C ASP A 267 17.70 27.21 -14.84
N ALA A 268 18.62 27.45 -13.90
CA ALA A 268 18.37 27.26 -12.47
C ALA A 268 17.32 28.25 -11.94
N ALA A 269 17.39 29.52 -12.34
CA ALA A 269 16.39 30.52 -11.94
C ALA A 269 14.99 30.18 -12.50
N ALA A 270 14.91 29.76 -13.77
CA ALA A 270 13.65 29.32 -14.39
C ALA A 270 13.08 28.08 -13.69
N ALA A 271 13.91 27.07 -13.43
CA ALA A 271 13.54 25.89 -12.65
C ALA A 271 13.00 26.24 -11.26
N GLY A 272 13.65 27.19 -10.56
CA GLY A 272 13.18 27.70 -9.28
C GLY A 272 11.78 28.30 -9.33
N GLN A 273 11.49 29.10 -10.36
CA GLN A 273 10.17 29.68 -10.59
C GLN A 273 9.11 28.59 -10.87
N GLU A 274 9.46 27.56 -11.64
CA GLU A 274 8.56 26.43 -11.92
C GLU A 274 8.20 25.66 -10.63
N ILE A 275 9.18 25.42 -9.76
CA ILE A 275 8.96 24.76 -8.45
C ILE A 275 8.02 25.60 -7.58
N ALA A 276 8.29 26.90 -7.45
CA ALA A 276 7.44 27.80 -6.68
C ALA A 276 6.00 27.84 -7.22
N ALA A 277 5.86 27.88 -8.55
CA ALA A 277 4.54 27.84 -9.20
C ALA A 277 3.82 26.50 -8.97
N ALA A 278 4.53 25.37 -8.96
CA ALA A 278 3.95 24.06 -8.65
C ALA A 278 3.43 23.99 -7.21
N TYR A 279 4.19 24.49 -6.23
CA TYR A 279 3.76 24.59 -4.84
C TYR A 279 2.57 25.53 -4.66
N ALA A 280 2.57 26.68 -5.35
CA ALA A 280 1.43 27.61 -5.33
C ALA A 280 0.16 26.97 -5.91
N ARG A 281 0.25 26.25 -7.04
CA ARG A 281 -0.89 25.50 -7.61
C ARG A 281 -1.42 24.41 -6.68
N ALA A 282 -0.55 23.81 -5.87
CA ALA A 282 -0.95 22.84 -4.85
C ALA A 282 -1.55 23.49 -3.59
N GLY A 283 -1.61 24.82 -3.49
CA GLY A 283 -2.10 25.54 -2.31
C GLY A 283 -1.07 25.67 -1.18
N HIS A 284 0.21 25.43 -1.47
CA HIS A 284 1.31 25.39 -0.49
C HIS A 284 2.49 26.29 -0.89
N GLY A 285 2.22 27.45 -1.50
CA GLY A 285 3.27 28.36 -2.00
C GLY A 285 4.32 28.73 -0.94
N ASP A 286 3.88 29.01 0.30
CA ASP A 286 4.77 29.40 1.40
C ASP A 286 5.63 28.25 1.95
N ALA A 287 5.39 27.00 1.51
CA ALA A 287 6.15 25.84 1.94
C ALA A 287 7.43 25.61 1.11
N ALA A 288 7.63 26.33 0.00
CA ALA A 288 8.83 26.22 -0.84
C ALA A 288 9.67 27.51 -0.80
N GLU A 289 10.92 27.38 -0.41
CA GLU A 289 11.92 28.45 -0.37
C GLU A 289 13.01 28.20 -1.41
N ILE A 290 13.09 29.01 -2.47
CA ILE A 290 14.16 28.96 -3.47
C ILE A 290 15.17 30.07 -3.17
N ALA A 291 16.38 29.70 -2.77
CA ALA A 291 17.41 30.62 -2.29
C ALA A 291 18.59 30.73 -3.28
N ALA A 292 18.66 31.85 -3.98
CA ALA A 292 19.84 32.26 -4.74
C ALA A 292 20.83 32.96 -3.80
N LEU A 293 22.04 32.44 -3.67
CA LEU A 293 23.01 32.86 -2.65
C LEU A 293 24.33 33.29 -3.29
N ASP A 294 25.01 34.29 -2.73
CA ASP A 294 26.33 34.73 -3.20
C ASP A 294 27.47 33.77 -2.76
N LEU A 295 27.42 32.55 -3.28
CA LEU A 295 28.38 31.47 -3.04
C LEU A 295 28.62 30.68 -4.33
N GLY A 296 29.66 29.83 -4.33
CA GLY A 296 30.00 28.92 -5.43
C GLY A 296 29.12 27.67 -5.43
N HIS A 297 29.68 26.50 -5.79
CA HIS A 297 28.98 25.22 -5.64
C HIS A 297 28.99 24.76 -4.18
N GLY A 298 28.07 25.31 -3.38
CA GLY A 298 28.04 25.11 -1.94
C GLY A 298 26.67 25.29 -1.30
N THR A 299 26.66 25.35 0.04
CA THR A 299 25.45 25.55 0.85
C THR A 299 25.66 26.56 1.99
N ASP A 300 24.61 27.29 2.33
CA ASP A 300 24.50 28.02 3.59
C ASP A 300 23.86 27.10 4.65
N ALA A 301 24.73 26.53 5.49
CA ALA A 301 24.33 25.60 6.54
C ALA A 301 23.50 26.27 7.66
N ASP A 302 23.70 27.55 7.91
CA ASP A 302 22.95 28.28 8.95
C ASP A 302 21.52 28.55 8.47
N ARG A 303 21.36 28.85 7.18
CA ARG A 303 20.04 28.94 6.53
C ARG A 303 19.31 27.60 6.49
N ALA A 304 20.03 26.50 6.25
CA ALA A 304 19.47 25.15 6.34
C ALA A 304 19.03 24.81 7.77
N ALA A 305 19.85 25.15 8.77
CA ALA A 305 19.50 24.98 10.18
C ALA A 305 18.24 25.76 10.56
N ALA A 306 18.12 27.01 10.10
CA ALA A 306 16.94 27.83 10.32
C ALA A 306 15.68 27.24 9.66
N PHE A 307 15.80 26.65 8.47
CA PHE A 307 14.70 25.93 7.82
C PHE A 307 14.24 24.73 8.64
N PHE A 308 15.15 23.84 9.06
CA PHE A 308 14.79 22.71 9.88
C PHE A 308 14.26 23.13 11.25
N ALA A 309 14.78 24.21 11.84
CA ALA A 309 14.24 24.75 13.08
C ALA A 309 12.79 25.18 12.94
N ARG A 310 12.38 25.76 11.80
CA ARG A 310 10.97 26.12 11.56
C ARG A 310 10.08 24.89 11.35
N HIS A 311 10.56 23.88 10.62
CA HIS A 311 9.71 22.78 10.15
C HIS A 311 9.81 21.49 10.98
N LEU A 312 10.76 21.42 11.91
CA LEU A 312 10.90 20.37 12.92
C LEU A 312 10.65 20.90 14.35
N ALA A 313 10.33 22.19 14.54
CA ALA A 313 9.84 22.71 15.82
C ALA A 313 8.35 22.43 16.01
N GLY A 314 7.96 22.08 17.24
CA GLY A 314 6.57 21.81 17.62
C GLY A 314 6.35 20.41 18.18
N ALA A 315 5.12 20.14 18.64
CA ALA A 315 4.64 18.78 18.87
C ALA A 315 4.64 17.99 17.55
N SER A 316 4.69 16.66 17.62
CA SER A 316 4.55 15.77 16.46
C SER A 316 3.47 16.29 15.50
N ARG A 317 3.80 16.41 14.21
CA ARG A 317 2.94 17.00 13.17
C ARG A 317 1.49 16.53 13.32
N ASP A 318 0.52 17.40 12.99
CA ASP A 318 -0.89 17.01 12.85
C ASP A 318 -0.97 15.67 12.10
N ALA A 319 -1.29 14.60 12.85
CA ALA A 319 -1.05 13.27 12.34
C ALA A 319 -1.93 13.03 11.11
N GLU A 320 -1.32 12.46 10.07
CA GLU A 320 -1.97 12.14 8.80
C GLU A 320 -3.35 11.51 9.04
N PRO A 321 -4.41 11.97 8.35
CA PRO A 321 -5.73 11.36 8.45
C PRO A 321 -5.66 9.85 8.22
N VAL A 322 -6.37 9.07 9.03
CA VAL A 322 -6.43 7.62 8.88
C VAL A 322 -7.52 7.30 7.85
N PRO A 323 -7.16 6.77 6.66
CA PRO A 323 -8.17 6.40 5.67
C PRO A 323 -8.93 5.13 6.10
N ALA A 324 -10.14 4.97 5.58
CA ALA A 324 -10.99 3.80 5.81
C ALA A 324 -10.38 2.48 5.29
N GLY A 325 -9.56 2.56 4.24
CA GLY A 325 -8.90 1.43 3.60
C GLY A 325 -8.03 1.90 2.43
N ARG A 326 -7.03 1.08 2.06
CA ARG A 326 -6.16 1.35 0.92
C ARG A 326 -5.69 0.03 0.30
N VAL A 327 -5.76 -0.07 -1.03
CA VAL A 327 -5.10 -1.15 -1.78
C VAL A 327 -3.68 -0.70 -2.10
N VAL A 328 -2.69 -1.55 -1.81
CA VAL A 328 -1.28 -1.21 -1.98
C VAL A 328 -0.60 -2.23 -2.88
N PHE A 329 -0.18 -1.78 -4.05
CA PHE A 329 0.77 -2.50 -4.91
C PHE A 329 2.16 -1.90 -4.69
N ASP A 330 3.06 -2.69 -4.10
CA ASP A 330 4.47 -2.30 -3.99
C ASP A 330 5.13 -2.22 -5.38
N VAL A 331 6.29 -1.55 -5.44
CA VAL A 331 6.98 -1.33 -6.71
C VAL A 331 7.29 -2.64 -7.45
N PRO A 332 7.79 -3.71 -6.79
CA PRO A 332 7.98 -5.01 -7.44
C PRO A 332 6.69 -5.56 -8.06
N SER A 333 5.57 -5.54 -7.33
CA SER A 333 4.27 -6.01 -7.85
C SER A 333 3.83 -5.21 -9.07
N ARG A 334 3.96 -3.88 -9.04
CA ARG A 334 3.58 -3.03 -10.18
C ARG A 334 4.41 -3.35 -11.42
N ARG A 335 5.71 -3.65 -11.27
CA ARG A 335 6.58 -4.04 -12.39
C ARG A 335 6.18 -5.41 -12.93
N GLU A 336 6.01 -6.39 -12.04
CA GLU A 336 5.56 -7.73 -12.42
C GLU A 336 4.24 -7.68 -13.20
N ILE A 337 3.27 -6.89 -12.73
CA ILE A 337 1.99 -6.70 -13.41
C ILE A 337 2.21 -6.13 -14.82
N LEU A 338 3.02 -5.08 -14.95
CA LEU A 338 3.30 -4.46 -16.26
C LEU A 338 3.99 -5.43 -17.22
N ASP A 339 4.97 -6.21 -16.75
CA ASP A 339 5.68 -7.19 -17.58
C ASP A 339 4.75 -8.32 -18.06
N ARG A 340 3.85 -8.79 -17.19
CA ARG A 340 2.83 -9.78 -17.55
C ARG A 340 1.80 -9.21 -18.52
N VAL A 341 1.34 -7.98 -18.29
CA VAL A 341 0.41 -7.31 -19.20
C VAL A 341 1.06 -7.09 -20.57
N ASP A 342 2.31 -6.64 -20.62
CA ASP A 342 3.07 -6.51 -21.87
C ASP A 342 3.18 -7.85 -22.60
N THR A 343 3.50 -8.93 -21.89
CA THR A 343 3.54 -10.28 -22.46
C THR A 343 2.18 -10.72 -23.02
N ALA A 344 1.08 -10.48 -22.30
CA ALA A 344 -0.27 -10.80 -22.78
C ALA A 344 -0.63 -10.01 -24.05
N LEU A 345 -0.26 -8.73 -24.11
CA LEU A 345 -0.47 -7.88 -25.29
C LEU A 345 0.42 -8.31 -26.47
N ALA A 346 1.68 -8.64 -26.21
CA ALA A 346 2.65 -9.06 -27.23
C ALA A 346 2.29 -10.42 -27.85
N THR A 347 1.76 -11.35 -27.05
CA THR A 347 1.33 -12.69 -27.50
C THR A 347 -0.08 -12.71 -28.06
N GLY A 348 -0.90 -11.70 -27.76
CA GLY A 348 -2.33 -11.65 -28.10
C GLY A 348 -3.22 -12.56 -27.24
N VAL A 349 -2.67 -13.22 -26.21
CA VAL A 349 -3.44 -14.07 -25.29
C VAL A 349 -4.01 -13.20 -24.17
N LEU A 350 -5.29 -12.84 -24.30
CA LEU A 350 -5.94 -11.86 -23.40
C LEU A 350 -6.97 -12.48 -22.42
N THR A 351 -7.35 -13.74 -22.60
CA THR A 351 -8.26 -14.48 -21.70
C THR A 351 -7.99 -15.98 -21.83
N LEU A 352 -8.35 -16.77 -20.81
CA LEU A 352 -8.13 -18.22 -20.75
C LEU A 352 -6.67 -18.62 -21.02
N GLY A 353 -5.72 -17.76 -20.64
CA GLY A 353 -4.30 -17.94 -20.89
C GLY A 353 -3.56 -18.53 -19.69
N PRO A 354 -2.22 -18.47 -19.71
CA PRO A 354 -1.37 -19.00 -18.64
C PRO A 354 -1.55 -18.29 -17.29
N TYR A 355 -1.83 -16.99 -17.26
CA TYR A 355 -1.97 -16.26 -16.00
C TYR A 355 -3.28 -16.60 -15.28
N GLY A 356 -4.38 -16.81 -16.01
CA GLY A 356 -5.60 -17.35 -15.41
C GLY A 356 -5.34 -18.68 -14.68
N ARG A 357 -4.58 -19.60 -15.31
CA ARG A 357 -4.22 -20.90 -14.70
C ARG A 357 -3.28 -20.74 -13.50
N GLU A 358 -2.25 -19.90 -13.62
CA GLU A 358 -1.33 -19.62 -12.50
C GLU A 358 -2.08 -19.02 -11.30
N LEU A 359 -3.05 -18.14 -11.54
CA LEU A 359 -3.91 -17.59 -10.48
C LEU A 359 -4.73 -18.70 -9.78
N GLU A 360 -5.35 -19.58 -10.56
CA GLU A 360 -6.12 -20.73 -10.06
C GLU A 360 -5.25 -21.66 -9.19
N GLU A 361 -4.03 -21.95 -9.63
CA GLU A 361 -3.04 -22.74 -8.89
C GLU A 361 -2.62 -22.04 -7.58
N LEU A 362 -2.30 -20.74 -7.64
CA LEU A 362 -1.91 -19.95 -6.46
C LEU A 362 -3.04 -19.80 -5.44
N ALA A 363 -4.29 -19.80 -5.90
CA ALA A 363 -5.46 -19.66 -5.03
C ALA A 363 -5.82 -20.95 -4.28
N THR A 364 -5.53 -22.12 -4.85
CA THR A 364 -5.97 -23.43 -4.34
C THR A 364 -5.65 -23.67 -2.85
N PRO A 365 -4.45 -23.35 -2.33
CA PRO A 365 -4.15 -23.52 -0.90
C PRO A 365 -5.02 -22.65 0.02
N TRP A 366 -5.51 -21.51 -0.47
CA TRP A 366 -6.32 -20.55 0.30
C TRP A 366 -7.81 -20.85 0.25
N THR A 367 -8.25 -21.63 -0.75
CA THR A 367 -9.64 -22.04 -0.95
C THR A 367 -9.90 -23.48 -0.51
N GLY A 368 -8.85 -24.24 -0.17
CA GLY A 368 -8.90 -25.63 0.28
C GLY A 368 -9.13 -26.67 -0.82
N HIS A 369 -9.82 -26.29 -1.90
CA HIS A 369 -10.06 -27.10 -3.10
C HIS A 369 -9.57 -26.38 -4.37
N PRO A 370 -9.38 -27.10 -5.50
CA PRO A 370 -9.10 -26.48 -6.79
C PRO A 370 -10.08 -25.35 -7.11
N ALA A 371 -9.54 -24.18 -7.46
CA ALA A 371 -10.32 -22.99 -7.76
C ALA A 371 -10.38 -22.71 -9.26
N VAL A 372 -11.49 -22.12 -9.72
CA VAL A 372 -11.66 -21.63 -11.10
C VAL A 372 -11.89 -20.12 -11.08
N ALA A 373 -11.08 -19.38 -11.84
CA ALA A 373 -11.15 -17.91 -11.87
C ALA A 373 -12.29 -17.42 -12.75
N VAL A 374 -13.11 -16.50 -12.24
CA VAL A 374 -14.28 -15.95 -12.93
C VAL A 374 -14.29 -14.42 -12.85
N SER A 375 -15.17 -13.79 -13.61
CA SER A 375 -15.23 -12.33 -13.78
C SER A 375 -15.54 -11.55 -12.50
N SER A 376 -16.23 -12.15 -11.52
CA SER A 376 -16.61 -11.53 -10.25
C SER A 376 -17.03 -12.56 -9.20
N GLY A 377 -17.07 -12.16 -7.92
CA GLY A 377 -17.68 -12.97 -6.86
C GLY A 377 -19.17 -13.26 -7.10
N SER A 378 -19.91 -12.32 -7.73
CA SER A 378 -21.31 -12.55 -8.10
C SER A 378 -21.46 -13.65 -9.15
N SER A 379 -20.57 -13.66 -10.16
CA SER A 379 -20.55 -14.75 -11.16
C SER A 379 -20.14 -16.08 -10.53
N ALA A 380 -19.27 -16.07 -9.52
CA ALA A 380 -18.89 -17.29 -8.80
C ALA A 380 -20.11 -17.92 -8.10
N LEU A 381 -20.88 -17.12 -7.38
CA LEU A 381 -22.13 -17.55 -6.73
C LEU A 381 -23.17 -18.02 -7.75
N GLU A 382 -23.40 -17.25 -8.82
CA GLU A 382 -24.42 -17.59 -9.82
C GLU A 382 -24.09 -18.91 -10.53
N ILE A 383 -22.83 -19.12 -10.92
CA ILE A 383 -22.38 -20.38 -11.54
C ILE A 383 -22.61 -21.55 -10.58
N ALA A 384 -22.18 -21.44 -9.32
CA ALA A 384 -22.35 -22.51 -8.33
C ALA A 384 -23.83 -22.87 -8.15
N LEU A 385 -24.70 -21.88 -8.02
CA LEU A 385 -26.14 -22.09 -7.84
C LEU A 385 -26.81 -22.68 -9.09
N ARG A 386 -26.39 -22.29 -10.30
CA ARG A 386 -26.85 -22.94 -11.55
C ARG A 386 -26.43 -24.41 -11.61
N ILE A 387 -25.23 -24.77 -11.15
CA ILE A 387 -24.77 -26.17 -11.12
C ILE A 387 -25.54 -27.00 -10.08
N VAL A 388 -25.89 -26.40 -8.94
CA VAL A 388 -26.77 -27.05 -7.95
C VAL A 388 -28.18 -27.32 -8.51
N GLY A 389 -28.63 -26.50 -9.48
CA GLY A 389 -29.95 -26.67 -10.10
C GLY A 389 -31.07 -26.01 -9.30
N VAL A 390 -30.86 -24.76 -8.88
CA VAL A 390 -31.80 -24.01 -8.02
C VAL A 390 -33.01 -23.42 -8.76
N GLU A 391 -33.08 -23.53 -10.09
CA GLU A 391 -34.14 -22.93 -10.89
C GLU A 391 -35.53 -23.39 -10.45
N GLY A 392 -36.41 -22.43 -10.12
CA GLY A 392 -37.76 -22.68 -9.63
C GLY A 392 -37.86 -23.13 -8.16
N ARG A 393 -36.72 -23.37 -7.49
CA ARG A 393 -36.60 -23.92 -6.13
C ARG A 393 -36.16 -22.86 -5.12
N THR A 394 -36.27 -23.18 -3.85
CA THR A 394 -35.93 -22.27 -2.75
C THR A 394 -34.43 -22.31 -2.43
N VAL A 395 -33.82 -21.13 -2.25
CA VAL A 395 -32.46 -20.94 -1.74
C VAL A 395 -32.53 -20.13 -0.46
N LEU A 396 -32.01 -20.68 0.64
CA LEU A 396 -31.97 -20.01 1.93
C LEU A 396 -30.67 -19.21 2.07
N VAL A 397 -30.78 -17.90 2.27
CA VAL A 397 -29.64 -16.96 2.29
C VAL A 397 -29.54 -16.28 3.64
N GLN A 398 -28.33 -16.18 4.22
CA GLN A 398 -28.11 -15.37 5.43
C GLN A 398 -28.48 -13.90 5.18
N SER A 399 -29.33 -13.32 6.02
CA SER A 399 -29.87 -11.96 5.83
C SER A 399 -28.83 -10.84 6.00
N ASN A 400 -27.87 -11.00 6.93
CA ASN A 400 -26.74 -10.08 7.02
C ASN A 400 -25.70 -10.44 5.95
N THR A 401 -25.89 -9.97 4.73
CA THR A 401 -24.98 -10.19 3.60
C THR A 401 -25.02 -9.07 2.57
N PHE A 402 -24.13 -9.12 1.58
CA PHE A 402 -24.16 -8.22 0.44
C PHE A 402 -25.27 -8.61 -0.54
N PHE A 403 -25.84 -7.63 -1.24
CA PHE A 403 -26.90 -7.85 -2.22
C PHE A 403 -26.58 -8.94 -3.26
N ALA A 404 -25.31 -9.10 -3.65
CA ALA A 404 -24.89 -10.09 -4.63
C ALA A 404 -25.26 -11.53 -4.24
N THR A 405 -25.25 -11.88 -2.96
CA THR A 405 -25.57 -13.25 -2.50
C THR A 405 -26.98 -13.66 -2.92
N ALA A 406 -27.98 -12.85 -2.57
CA ALA A 406 -29.36 -13.10 -2.95
C ALA A 406 -29.62 -12.84 -4.44
N ALA A 407 -29.01 -11.80 -5.01
CA ALA A 407 -29.20 -11.47 -6.42
C ALA A 407 -28.67 -12.57 -7.36
N SER A 408 -27.57 -13.23 -7.02
CA SER A 408 -27.03 -14.35 -7.80
C SER A 408 -27.96 -15.57 -7.75
N ALA A 409 -28.60 -15.85 -6.61
CA ALA A 409 -29.62 -16.90 -6.52
C ALA A 409 -30.83 -16.61 -7.42
N ILE A 410 -31.33 -15.37 -7.39
CA ILE A 410 -32.45 -14.94 -8.25
C ILE A 410 -32.07 -15.04 -9.74
N ARG A 411 -30.85 -14.61 -10.11
CA ARG A 411 -30.37 -14.72 -11.51
C ARG A 411 -30.21 -16.18 -11.96
N ALA A 412 -29.88 -17.08 -11.03
CA ALA A 412 -29.90 -18.53 -11.26
C ALA A 412 -31.32 -19.13 -11.31
N GLY A 413 -32.37 -18.33 -11.12
CA GLY A 413 -33.78 -18.73 -11.21
C GLY A 413 -34.42 -19.18 -9.90
N ALA A 414 -33.76 -18.97 -8.76
CA ALA A 414 -34.27 -19.39 -7.45
C ALA A 414 -35.33 -18.44 -6.88
N LYS A 415 -36.15 -18.98 -5.97
CA LYS A 415 -36.87 -18.21 -4.95
C LYS A 415 -35.95 -18.04 -3.74
N VAL A 416 -35.79 -16.82 -3.24
CA VAL A 416 -34.93 -16.54 -2.08
C VAL A 416 -35.79 -16.39 -0.83
N ASP A 417 -35.38 -17.07 0.24
CA ASP A 417 -35.86 -16.84 1.60
C ASP A 417 -34.66 -16.61 2.54
N PHE A 418 -34.88 -15.92 3.66
CA PHE A 418 -33.81 -15.37 4.48
C PHE A 418 -33.68 -16.07 5.83
N VAL A 419 -32.45 -16.43 6.17
CA VAL A 419 -32.08 -16.97 7.48
C VAL A 419 -31.51 -15.84 8.35
N ASP A 420 -31.84 -15.87 9.63
CA ASP A 420 -31.29 -14.91 10.60
C ASP A 420 -29.81 -15.24 10.89
N THR A 421 -29.11 -14.30 11.49
CA THR A 421 -27.74 -14.50 11.95
C THR A 421 -27.68 -14.97 13.39
N GLU A 422 -26.51 -15.47 13.79
CA GLU A 422 -26.13 -15.55 15.20
C GLU A 422 -26.23 -14.16 15.88
N PRO A 423 -26.33 -14.09 17.22
CA PRO A 423 -26.47 -12.82 17.95
C PRO A 423 -25.30 -11.83 17.76
N ASP A 424 -24.13 -12.32 17.35
CA ASP A 424 -22.98 -11.49 17.00
C ASP A 424 -22.99 -11.00 15.54
N GLY A 425 -23.94 -11.48 14.73
CA GLY A 425 -24.19 -11.12 13.34
C GLY A 425 -23.25 -11.76 12.32
N LEU A 426 -22.31 -12.61 12.71
CA LEU A 426 -21.22 -13.02 11.81
C LEU A 426 -21.43 -14.37 11.13
N GLY A 427 -22.19 -15.28 11.72
CA GLY A 427 -22.60 -16.53 11.10
C GLY A 427 -24.12 -16.68 10.99
N MET A 428 -24.54 -17.73 10.31
CA MET A 428 -25.94 -18.09 10.12
C MET A 428 -26.48 -18.79 11.37
N ASP A 429 -27.68 -18.42 11.83
CA ASP A 429 -28.32 -19.08 12.97
C ASP A 429 -28.83 -20.49 12.60
N PRO A 430 -28.25 -21.57 13.17
CA PRO A 430 -28.71 -22.93 12.90
C PRO A 430 -30.14 -23.18 13.40
N GLY A 431 -30.58 -22.49 14.46
CA GLY A 431 -31.93 -22.63 15.02
C GLY A 431 -33.00 -22.12 14.06
N HIS A 432 -32.82 -20.92 13.52
CA HIS A 432 -33.71 -20.40 12.48
C HIS A 432 -33.62 -21.23 11.19
N LEU A 433 -32.42 -21.64 10.77
CA LEU A 433 -32.26 -22.51 9.59
C LEU A 433 -33.07 -23.82 9.72
N ARG A 434 -32.99 -24.48 10.87
CA ARG A 434 -33.76 -25.71 11.15
C ARG A 434 -35.26 -25.51 10.97
N THR A 435 -35.77 -24.35 11.41
CA THR A 435 -37.19 -23.99 11.28
C THR A 435 -37.59 -23.81 9.82
N LEU A 436 -36.77 -23.09 9.04
CA LEU A 436 -37.02 -22.89 7.60
C LEU A 436 -36.93 -24.20 6.82
N LEU A 437 -35.91 -25.02 7.08
CA LEU A 437 -35.80 -26.35 6.46
C LEU A 437 -37.02 -27.23 6.80
N ALA A 438 -37.63 -27.10 7.98
CA ALA A 438 -38.86 -27.83 8.31
C ALA A 438 -40.12 -27.28 7.63
N GLY A 439 -40.13 -26.00 7.26
CA GLY A 439 -41.27 -25.34 6.59
C GLY A 439 -41.21 -25.38 5.06
N HIS A 440 -40.08 -25.76 4.48
CA HIS A 440 -39.86 -25.80 3.03
C HIS A 440 -39.54 -27.22 2.55
N ASP A 441 -40.30 -27.70 1.56
CA ASP A 441 -40.09 -29.01 0.94
C ASP A 441 -39.20 -28.93 -0.33
N ASP A 442 -38.95 -27.73 -0.87
CA ASP A 442 -38.31 -27.53 -2.17
C ASP A 442 -36.90 -26.89 -2.09
N VAL A 443 -36.31 -26.78 -0.89
CA VAL A 443 -34.97 -26.19 -0.70
C VAL A 443 -33.93 -26.93 -1.54
N ALA A 444 -33.22 -26.19 -2.39
CA ALA A 444 -32.16 -26.70 -3.23
C ALA A 444 -30.77 -26.38 -2.67
N ALA A 445 -30.61 -25.21 -2.05
CA ALA A 445 -29.34 -24.79 -1.47
C ALA A 445 -29.50 -23.91 -0.23
N VAL A 446 -28.48 -23.94 0.63
CA VAL A 446 -28.26 -22.98 1.72
C VAL A 446 -26.96 -22.21 1.45
N VAL A 447 -27.00 -20.90 1.63
CA VAL A 447 -25.87 -19.99 1.37
C VAL A 447 -25.42 -19.31 2.67
N PRO A 448 -24.58 -19.97 3.49
CA PRO A 448 -23.91 -19.32 4.61
C PRO A 448 -22.86 -18.33 4.12
N VAL A 449 -22.66 -17.25 4.88
CA VAL A 449 -21.76 -16.16 4.48
C VAL A 449 -20.73 -15.94 5.59
N HIS A 450 -19.45 -15.94 5.23
CA HIS A 450 -18.34 -15.75 6.18
C HIS A 450 -18.07 -14.27 6.45
N ILE A 451 -18.97 -13.64 7.19
CA ILE A 451 -19.00 -12.18 7.38
C ILE A 451 -17.73 -11.68 8.08
N ALA A 452 -17.28 -10.47 7.68
CA ALA A 452 -16.04 -9.84 8.17
C ALA A 452 -14.76 -10.68 8.00
N GLY A 453 -14.81 -11.80 7.28
CA GLY A 453 -13.70 -12.75 7.17
C GLY A 453 -13.61 -13.70 8.35
N VAL A 454 -14.76 -14.02 8.97
CA VAL A 454 -14.87 -14.95 10.09
C VAL A 454 -15.67 -16.17 9.61
N VAL A 455 -15.12 -17.36 9.86
CA VAL A 455 -15.84 -18.63 9.66
C VAL A 455 -16.40 -19.04 11.01
N SER A 456 -17.72 -18.95 11.20
CA SER A 456 -18.35 -19.27 12.49
C SER A 456 -18.27 -20.77 12.82
N PRO A 457 -17.97 -21.16 14.07
CA PRO A 457 -18.09 -22.55 14.53
C PRO A 457 -19.49 -23.14 14.37
N ALA A 458 -20.55 -22.31 14.36
CA ALA A 458 -21.94 -22.75 14.14
C ALA A 458 -22.17 -23.33 12.73
N LEU A 459 -21.26 -23.06 11.78
CA LEU A 459 -21.27 -23.67 10.45
C LEU A 459 -21.33 -25.20 10.52
N ARG A 460 -20.73 -25.83 11.55
CA ARG A 460 -20.79 -27.30 11.70
C ARG A 460 -22.23 -27.81 11.85
N GLU A 461 -23.07 -27.08 12.59
CA GLU A 461 -24.48 -27.44 12.74
C GLU A 461 -25.27 -27.14 11.47
N VAL A 462 -24.98 -26.03 10.79
CA VAL A 462 -25.56 -25.71 9.47
C VAL A 462 -25.30 -26.82 8.45
N LEU A 463 -24.05 -27.30 8.37
CA LEU A 463 -23.67 -28.40 7.47
C LEU A 463 -24.42 -29.69 7.82
N ALA A 464 -24.51 -30.04 9.10
CA ALA A 464 -25.24 -31.23 9.54
C ALA A 464 -26.74 -31.17 9.19
N LEU A 465 -27.38 -30.02 9.43
CA LEU A 465 -28.78 -29.78 9.06
C LEU A 465 -29.04 -29.94 7.56
N CYS A 466 -28.14 -29.42 6.73
CA CYS A 466 -28.24 -29.53 5.28
C CYS A 466 -28.01 -30.98 4.82
N GLN A 467 -27.02 -31.67 5.41
CA GLN A 467 -26.73 -33.07 5.11
C GLN A 467 -27.91 -33.99 5.42
N ASP A 468 -28.56 -33.81 6.58
CA ASP A 468 -29.73 -34.60 7.00
C ASP A 468 -30.92 -34.46 6.03
N ARG A 469 -30.99 -33.34 5.28
CA ARG A 469 -32.03 -33.05 4.29
C ARG A 469 -31.59 -33.25 2.85
N GLY A 470 -30.33 -33.62 2.60
CA GLY A 470 -29.77 -33.72 1.24
C GLY A 470 -29.74 -32.39 0.50
N VAL A 471 -29.61 -31.26 1.21
CA VAL A 471 -29.55 -29.91 0.64
C VAL A 471 -28.09 -29.50 0.44
N ASP A 472 -27.76 -28.95 -0.72
CA ASP A 472 -26.40 -28.50 -1.02
C ASP A 472 -26.07 -27.19 -0.25
N VAL A 473 -24.81 -27.05 0.16
CA VAL A 473 -24.29 -25.82 0.75
C VAL A 473 -23.36 -25.13 -0.24
N VAL A 474 -23.62 -23.85 -0.53
CA VAL A 474 -22.76 -22.98 -1.33
C VAL A 474 -22.26 -21.87 -0.43
N GLU A 475 -20.97 -21.86 -0.10
CA GLU A 475 -20.40 -20.84 0.77
C GLU A 475 -20.20 -19.53 0.03
N ASP A 476 -20.72 -18.43 0.57
CA ASP A 476 -20.25 -17.09 0.20
C ASP A 476 -19.03 -16.73 1.05
N ALA A 477 -17.86 -16.98 0.46
CA ALA A 477 -16.56 -16.71 1.03
C ALA A 477 -15.95 -15.40 0.49
N ALA A 478 -16.77 -14.46 -0.01
CA ALA A 478 -16.29 -13.20 -0.59
C ALA A 478 -15.42 -12.37 0.38
N HIS A 479 -15.60 -12.54 1.69
CA HIS A 479 -14.80 -11.89 2.73
C HIS A 479 -13.69 -12.77 3.30
N ALA A 480 -13.65 -14.05 2.96
CA ALA A 480 -12.98 -15.06 3.79
C ALA A 480 -11.81 -15.78 3.12
N LEU A 481 -11.30 -15.30 1.98
CA LEU A 481 -10.07 -15.84 1.39
C LEU A 481 -8.93 -15.80 2.43
N GLY A 482 -8.34 -16.96 2.75
CA GLY A 482 -7.32 -17.12 3.78
C GLY A 482 -7.84 -17.15 5.24
N SER A 483 -9.15 -17.25 5.44
CA SER A 483 -9.76 -17.59 6.74
C SER A 483 -9.94 -19.10 6.84
N ALA A 484 -10.02 -19.63 8.06
CA ALA A 484 -10.17 -21.06 8.31
C ALA A 484 -10.97 -21.34 9.59
N LEU A 485 -11.53 -22.54 9.69
CA LEU A 485 -12.09 -23.11 10.93
C LEU A 485 -11.44 -24.47 11.16
N ASP A 486 -10.88 -24.72 12.35
CA ASP A 486 -10.10 -25.95 12.63
C ASP A 486 -8.93 -26.19 11.64
N GLY A 487 -8.36 -25.12 11.09
CA GLY A 487 -7.33 -25.21 10.04
C GLY A 487 -7.85 -25.56 8.65
N GLN A 488 -9.14 -25.87 8.49
CA GLN A 488 -9.78 -26.06 7.19
C GLN A 488 -10.14 -24.71 6.56
N PRO A 489 -9.68 -24.39 5.32
CA PRO A 489 -9.95 -23.10 4.68
C PRO A 489 -11.44 -22.85 4.40
N ALA A 490 -11.87 -21.59 4.49
CA ALA A 490 -13.16 -21.14 3.98
C ALA A 490 -13.33 -21.54 2.50
N GLY A 491 -14.56 -21.87 2.10
CA GLY A 491 -14.89 -22.34 0.74
C GLY A 491 -14.60 -23.82 0.49
N SER A 492 -14.27 -24.59 1.54
CA SER A 492 -14.02 -26.02 1.44
C SER A 492 -14.99 -26.90 2.25
N PHE A 493 -15.97 -26.29 2.90
CA PHE A 493 -16.96 -26.94 3.75
C PHE A 493 -18.21 -27.38 2.97
N GLY A 494 -18.68 -26.53 2.05
CA GLY A 494 -19.81 -26.80 1.16
C GLY A 494 -19.42 -27.54 -0.12
N ARG A 495 -20.38 -27.69 -1.04
CA ARG A 495 -20.12 -28.20 -2.39
C ARG A 495 -19.27 -27.22 -3.21
N PHE A 496 -19.54 -25.93 -3.03
CA PHE A 496 -18.82 -24.83 -3.67
C PHE A 496 -18.48 -23.74 -2.66
N GLY A 497 -17.36 -23.06 -2.86
CA GLY A 497 -17.05 -21.78 -2.23
C GLY A 497 -16.88 -20.67 -3.27
N ALA A 498 -17.57 -19.56 -3.09
CA ALA A 498 -17.49 -18.40 -3.97
C ALA A 498 -16.67 -17.28 -3.30
N PHE A 499 -15.62 -16.81 -3.98
CA PHE A 499 -14.75 -15.73 -3.49
C PHE A 499 -14.81 -14.52 -4.41
N SER A 500 -14.53 -13.35 -3.84
CA SER A 500 -14.43 -12.09 -4.56
C SER A 500 -13.00 -11.58 -4.54
N LEU A 501 -12.54 -11.09 -5.70
CA LEU A 501 -11.27 -10.38 -5.87
C LEU A 501 -11.52 -8.89 -6.23
N TYR A 502 -12.65 -8.34 -5.77
CA TYR A 502 -13.00 -6.92 -5.89
C TYR A 502 -12.02 -6.04 -5.07
N PRO A 503 -11.79 -4.75 -5.41
CA PRO A 503 -10.68 -3.96 -4.85
C PRO A 503 -10.68 -3.84 -3.33
N THR A 504 -11.84 -3.90 -2.69
CA THR A 504 -11.90 -3.76 -1.22
C THR A 504 -11.50 -5.04 -0.49
N LYS A 505 -11.50 -6.22 -1.14
CA LYS A 505 -11.27 -7.52 -0.50
C LYS A 505 -9.81 -7.71 -0.08
N VAL A 506 -9.54 -8.73 0.74
CA VAL A 506 -8.19 -9.00 1.30
C VAL A 506 -7.15 -9.29 0.21
N ALA A 507 -7.59 -9.83 -0.93
CA ALA A 507 -6.84 -9.90 -2.17
C ALA A 507 -7.72 -9.36 -3.30
N THR A 508 -7.09 -8.85 -4.37
CA THR A 508 -7.82 -8.26 -5.50
C THR A 508 -7.09 -8.47 -6.82
N SER A 509 -7.86 -8.61 -7.87
CA SER A 509 -7.45 -8.60 -9.28
C SER A 509 -7.90 -7.33 -10.01
N GLY A 510 -8.37 -6.30 -9.30
CA GLY A 510 -9.16 -5.20 -9.87
C GLY A 510 -10.64 -5.61 -9.90
N GLU A 511 -11.00 -6.50 -10.80
CA GLU A 511 -12.28 -7.22 -10.80
C GLU A 511 -12.02 -8.72 -10.91
N GLY A 512 -12.84 -9.54 -10.27
CA GLY A 512 -12.67 -11.00 -10.30
C GLY A 512 -13.36 -11.78 -9.20
N GLY A 513 -13.37 -13.09 -9.35
CA GLY A 513 -13.81 -14.04 -8.35
C GLY A 513 -13.19 -15.42 -8.57
N LEU A 514 -13.41 -16.32 -7.61
CA LEU A 514 -12.99 -17.71 -7.67
C LEU A 514 -14.16 -18.60 -7.26
N VAL A 515 -14.27 -19.77 -7.89
CA VAL A 515 -15.16 -20.85 -7.45
C VAL A 515 -14.29 -22.04 -7.04
N SER A 516 -14.28 -22.39 -5.76
CA SER A 516 -13.66 -23.63 -5.29
C SER A 516 -14.58 -24.81 -5.51
N CYS A 517 -14.02 -25.91 -6.03
CA CYS A 517 -14.77 -27.10 -6.40
C CYS A 517 -14.06 -28.34 -5.86
N ALA A 518 -14.71 -29.09 -4.96
CA ALA A 518 -14.14 -30.32 -4.42
C ALA A 518 -14.13 -31.47 -5.45
N ARG A 519 -15.10 -31.50 -6.37
CA ARG A 519 -15.30 -32.57 -7.35
C ARG A 519 -14.83 -32.14 -8.74
N ALA A 520 -14.23 -33.08 -9.49
CA ALA A 520 -13.77 -32.83 -10.86
C ALA A 520 -14.93 -32.44 -11.79
N ASP A 521 -16.06 -33.14 -11.71
CA ASP A 521 -17.24 -32.86 -12.53
C ASP A 521 -17.82 -31.45 -12.25
N ASP A 522 -17.78 -31.01 -10.99
CA ASP A 522 -18.20 -29.67 -10.59
C ASP A 522 -17.26 -28.61 -11.20
N ARG A 523 -15.95 -28.85 -11.15
CA ARG A 523 -14.96 -27.98 -11.80
C ARG A 523 -15.19 -27.89 -13.31
N ASP A 524 -15.43 -29.00 -13.98
CA ASP A 524 -15.71 -29.03 -15.42
C ASP A 524 -16.99 -28.29 -15.76
N ALA A 525 -18.04 -28.41 -14.92
CA ALA A 525 -19.25 -27.61 -15.08
C ALA A 525 -18.98 -26.10 -14.92
N VAL A 526 -18.18 -25.67 -13.93
CA VAL A 526 -17.81 -24.26 -13.76
C VAL A 526 -17.07 -23.73 -14.98
N LEU A 527 -16.12 -24.50 -15.53
CA LEU A 527 -15.38 -24.13 -16.74
C LEU A 527 -16.30 -23.91 -17.94
N ARG A 528 -17.32 -24.77 -18.11
CA ARG A 528 -18.35 -24.63 -19.15
C ARG A 528 -19.21 -23.38 -18.94
N TYR A 529 -19.80 -23.21 -17.76
CA TYR A 529 -20.65 -22.05 -17.46
C TYR A 529 -19.92 -20.72 -17.62
N ARG A 530 -18.64 -20.65 -17.24
CA ARG A 530 -17.79 -19.47 -17.37
C ARG A 530 -17.56 -19.04 -18.82
N ASP A 531 -17.55 -19.99 -19.75
CA ASP A 531 -17.25 -19.76 -21.17
C ASP A 531 -18.46 -20.07 -22.06
N GLN A 532 -19.54 -19.30 -21.87
CA GLN A 532 -20.75 -19.36 -22.70
C GLN A 532 -21.47 -20.72 -22.72
N GLY A 533 -21.16 -21.62 -21.78
CA GLY A 533 -21.75 -22.96 -21.75
C GLY A 533 -21.19 -23.92 -22.80
N LYS A 534 -19.96 -23.68 -23.28
CA LYS A 534 -19.33 -24.52 -24.31
C LYS A 534 -18.95 -25.90 -23.76
N ALA A 535 -19.40 -26.97 -24.44
CA ALA A 535 -19.09 -28.34 -24.07
C ALA A 535 -17.59 -28.70 -24.21
N SER A 536 -16.87 -28.02 -25.11
CA SER A 536 -15.40 -28.08 -25.17
C SER A 536 -14.83 -26.80 -25.76
N PHE A 537 -13.54 -26.55 -25.55
CA PHE A 537 -12.87 -25.34 -26.07
C PHE A 537 -12.85 -25.30 -27.61
N THR A 538 -12.74 -26.46 -28.26
CA THR A 538 -12.63 -26.59 -29.72
C THR A 538 -13.97 -26.79 -30.42
N ALA A 539 -15.02 -27.17 -29.68
CA ALA A 539 -16.36 -27.31 -30.21
C ALA A 539 -17.18 -26.05 -29.92
N ASN A 540 -17.79 -25.46 -30.95
CA ASN A 540 -18.82 -24.42 -30.78
C ASN A 540 -20.19 -25.04 -30.47
N VAL A 541 -20.22 -25.99 -29.54
CA VAL A 541 -21.43 -26.63 -29.04
C VAL A 541 -21.70 -26.10 -27.65
N HIS A 542 -22.90 -25.56 -27.44
CA HIS A 542 -23.33 -24.96 -26.19
C HIS A 542 -24.47 -25.82 -25.62
N ASP A 543 -24.22 -26.51 -24.50
CA ASP A 543 -25.15 -27.49 -23.92
C ASP A 543 -25.79 -27.03 -22.60
N VAL A 544 -25.28 -25.95 -22.03
CA VAL A 544 -25.85 -25.27 -20.85
C VAL A 544 -25.93 -23.76 -21.10
N LEU A 545 -26.82 -23.07 -20.39
CA LEU A 545 -26.92 -21.61 -20.46
C LEU A 545 -25.84 -20.94 -19.61
N GLY A 546 -24.61 -20.95 -20.12
CA GLY A 546 -23.49 -20.17 -19.58
C GLY A 546 -23.50 -18.72 -20.02
N SER A 547 -22.47 -17.97 -19.62
CA SER A 547 -22.29 -16.57 -19.99
C SER A 547 -20.81 -16.24 -20.20
N ASN A 548 -20.49 -15.00 -20.53
CA ASN A 548 -19.11 -14.52 -20.56
C ASN A 548 -18.67 -14.10 -19.15
N TRP A 549 -18.29 -15.08 -18.33
CA TRP A 549 -17.74 -14.85 -17.00
C TRP A 549 -16.25 -15.15 -16.92
N ARG A 550 -15.55 -15.17 -18.06
CA ARG A 550 -14.11 -15.39 -18.11
C ARG A 550 -13.36 -14.23 -17.45
N MET A 551 -12.31 -14.56 -16.70
CA MET A 551 -11.33 -13.58 -16.27
C MET A 551 -10.35 -13.27 -17.43
N SER A 552 -9.94 -12.02 -17.57
CA SER A 552 -8.89 -11.64 -18.52
C SER A 552 -7.49 -11.89 -17.93
N GLU A 553 -6.50 -12.08 -18.80
CA GLU A 553 -5.10 -12.25 -18.41
C GLU A 553 -4.53 -11.02 -17.69
N VAL A 554 -5.09 -9.83 -17.97
CA VAL A 554 -4.75 -8.57 -17.28
C VAL A 554 -5.20 -8.61 -15.81
N HIS A 555 -6.46 -8.97 -15.54
CA HIS A 555 -6.93 -9.10 -14.16
C HIS A 555 -6.21 -10.26 -13.44
N ALA A 556 -5.95 -11.36 -14.15
CA ALA A 556 -5.18 -12.47 -13.59
C ALA A 556 -3.76 -12.04 -13.19
N ALA A 557 -3.06 -11.24 -14.01
CA ALA A 557 -1.75 -10.69 -13.67
C ALA A 557 -1.76 -9.86 -12.37
N VAL A 558 -2.79 -9.02 -12.18
CA VAL A 558 -2.99 -8.25 -10.94
C VAL A 558 -3.24 -9.20 -9.76
N GLY A 559 -4.12 -10.20 -9.94
CA GLY A 559 -4.46 -11.17 -8.92
C GLY A 559 -3.26 -11.99 -8.45
N ILE A 560 -2.39 -12.43 -9.38
CA ILE A 560 -1.18 -13.19 -9.08
C ILE A 560 -0.24 -12.39 -8.18
N ALA A 561 0.05 -11.15 -8.57
CA ALA A 561 0.94 -10.28 -7.81
C ALA A 561 0.41 -10.05 -6.38
N HIS A 562 -0.91 -9.98 -6.21
CA HIS A 562 -1.51 -9.79 -4.90
C HIS A 562 -1.57 -11.09 -4.08
N LEU A 563 -1.92 -12.24 -4.67
CA LEU A 563 -1.94 -13.53 -3.99
C LEU A 563 -0.55 -13.95 -3.48
N ARG A 564 0.51 -13.64 -4.23
CA ARG A 564 1.90 -13.90 -3.78
C ARG A 564 2.26 -13.17 -2.48
N ARG A 565 1.63 -12.02 -2.23
CA ARG A 565 1.83 -11.21 -1.02
C ARG A 565 0.82 -11.50 0.08
N LEU A 566 -0.19 -12.33 -0.20
CA LEU A 566 -1.27 -12.64 0.73
C LEU A 566 -0.77 -13.15 2.10
N PRO A 567 0.23 -14.06 2.22
CA PRO A 567 0.72 -14.49 3.53
C PRO A 567 1.14 -13.31 4.43
N ALA A 568 2.01 -12.44 3.92
CA ALA A 568 2.53 -11.28 4.66
C ALA A 568 1.42 -10.27 4.97
N MET A 569 0.48 -10.07 4.04
CA MET A 569 -0.67 -9.19 4.27
C MET A 569 -1.60 -9.72 5.37
N LEU A 570 -1.83 -11.03 5.43
CA LEU A 570 -2.65 -11.66 6.47
C LEU A 570 -1.97 -11.60 7.84
N GLU A 571 -0.66 -11.84 7.89
CA GLU A 571 0.13 -11.70 9.11
C GLU A 571 0.07 -10.27 9.66
N GLU A 572 0.27 -9.27 8.80
CA GLU A 572 0.18 -7.87 9.17
C GLU A 572 -1.22 -7.49 9.68
N ARG A 573 -2.28 -7.95 9.02
CA ARG A 573 -3.66 -7.74 9.47
C ARG A 573 -3.90 -8.34 10.86
N ARG A 574 -3.41 -9.56 11.13
CA ARG A 574 -3.54 -10.23 12.42
C ARG A 574 -2.75 -9.52 13.51
N ARG A 575 -1.55 -9.03 13.21
CA ARG A 575 -0.73 -8.21 14.12
C ARG A 575 -1.43 -6.90 14.49
N GLN A 576 -2.01 -6.21 13.51
CA GLN A 576 -2.81 -5.01 13.74
C GLN A 576 -4.04 -5.32 14.60
N ALA A 577 -4.79 -6.38 14.28
CA ALA A 577 -5.96 -6.79 15.07
C ALA A 577 -5.60 -7.11 16.53
N ALA A 578 -4.52 -7.85 16.77
CA ALA A 578 -4.06 -8.18 18.12
C ALA A 578 -3.74 -6.91 18.94
N ARG A 579 -3.13 -5.90 18.31
CA ARG A 579 -2.88 -4.61 18.97
C ARG A 579 -4.17 -3.87 19.31
N TYR A 580 -5.18 -3.89 18.43
CA TYR A 580 -6.50 -3.36 18.78
C TYR A 580 -7.14 -4.14 19.92
N ASP A 581 -7.04 -5.47 19.94
CA ASP A 581 -7.61 -6.32 20.99
C ASP A 581 -7.01 -6.02 22.37
N GLU A 582 -5.69 -5.80 22.41
CA GLU A 582 -4.93 -5.45 23.60
C GLU A 582 -5.22 -4.01 24.06
N GLU A 583 -5.13 -3.04 23.15
CA GLU A 583 -5.22 -1.64 23.51
C GLU A 583 -6.67 -1.12 23.61
N LEU A 584 -7.68 -1.68 22.95
CA LEU A 584 -9.06 -1.21 23.15
C LEU A 584 -9.70 -1.82 24.39
N GLY A 585 -9.32 -3.05 24.75
CA GLY A 585 -9.83 -3.73 25.95
C GLY A 585 -11.36 -3.77 26.04
N GLU A 586 -11.88 -3.66 27.26
CA GLU A 586 -13.31 -3.45 27.52
C GLU A 586 -13.62 -1.96 27.47
N LEU A 587 -14.58 -1.56 26.63
CA LEU A 587 -15.06 -0.17 26.53
C LEU A 587 -16.45 -0.09 27.17
N ARG A 588 -16.75 1.00 27.88
CA ARG A 588 -18.06 1.16 28.55
C ARG A 588 -19.24 1.09 27.58
N HIS A 589 -19.07 1.68 26.40
CA HIS A 589 -20.12 1.83 25.39
C HIS A 589 -19.92 0.96 24.15
N ALA A 590 -18.97 0.02 24.17
CA ALA A 590 -18.71 -0.87 23.05
C ALA A 590 -17.99 -2.16 23.47
N ARG A 591 -18.13 -3.19 22.65
CA ARG A 591 -17.40 -4.45 22.77
C ARG A 591 -16.67 -4.72 21.48
N VAL A 592 -15.37 -4.95 21.56
CA VAL A 592 -14.57 -5.45 20.44
C VAL A 592 -15.01 -6.88 20.11
N PHE A 593 -15.24 -7.17 18.84
CA PHE A 593 -15.48 -8.54 18.41
C PHE A 593 -14.14 -9.26 18.20
N ARG A 594 -13.96 -10.38 18.91
CA ARG A 594 -12.83 -11.29 18.73
C ARG A 594 -13.30 -12.57 18.05
N PRO A 595 -12.70 -13.01 16.94
CA PRO A 595 -13.06 -14.27 16.30
C PRO A 595 -13.02 -15.43 17.30
N PRO A 596 -14.09 -16.25 17.40
CA PRO A 596 -14.15 -17.34 18.36
C PRO A 596 -13.14 -18.43 17.99
N HIS A 597 -12.43 -18.99 18.97
CA HIS A 597 -11.63 -20.19 18.73
C HIS A 597 -12.56 -21.35 18.31
N PRO A 598 -12.20 -22.17 17.29
CA PRO A 598 -10.94 -22.25 16.54
C PRO A 598 -10.96 -21.54 15.17
N SER A 599 -11.77 -20.49 15.01
CA SER A 599 -11.82 -19.67 13.79
C SER A 599 -10.54 -18.85 13.65
N LEU A 600 -9.88 -18.99 12.50
CA LEU A 600 -8.76 -18.15 12.08
C LEU A 600 -9.28 -17.12 11.06
N SER A 601 -9.48 -15.88 11.52
CA SER A 601 -9.92 -14.80 10.64
C SER A 601 -8.79 -14.24 9.78
N ASN A 602 -9.15 -13.76 8.58
CA ASN A 602 -8.29 -12.91 7.77
C ASN A 602 -8.39 -11.40 8.12
N TYR A 603 -9.29 -11.02 9.04
CA TYR A 603 -9.61 -9.65 9.41
C TYR A 603 -9.89 -8.75 8.19
N TYR A 604 -10.79 -9.19 7.30
CA TYR A 604 -11.34 -8.33 6.25
C TYR A 604 -11.95 -7.05 6.84
N LYS A 605 -12.64 -7.18 7.97
CA LYS A 605 -13.10 -6.07 8.81
C LYS A 605 -12.75 -6.31 10.26
N TYR A 606 -12.35 -5.26 10.97
CA TYR A 606 -12.23 -5.28 12.42
C TYR A 606 -13.49 -4.68 13.04
N VAL A 607 -14.35 -5.54 13.59
CA VAL A 607 -15.72 -5.17 14.02
C VAL A 607 -15.74 -4.76 15.48
N VAL A 608 -16.40 -3.64 15.76
CA VAL A 608 -16.72 -3.17 17.11
C VAL A 608 -18.24 -3.08 17.24
N LEU A 609 -18.78 -3.75 18.25
CA LEU A 609 -20.21 -3.77 18.58
C LEU A 609 -20.51 -2.67 19.60
N LEU A 610 -21.33 -1.71 19.22
CA LEU A 610 -21.76 -0.60 20.06
C LEU A 610 -22.86 -1.03 21.03
N ALA A 611 -22.88 -0.38 22.20
CA ALA A 611 -24.00 -0.42 23.12
C ALA A 611 -25.22 0.30 22.53
N GLY A 612 -26.42 -0.03 23.01
CA GLY A 612 -27.67 0.48 22.45
C GLY A 612 -27.90 1.99 22.64
N ASP A 613 -27.12 2.64 23.49
CA ASP A 613 -27.16 4.08 23.78
C ASP A 613 -26.23 4.92 22.86
N VAL A 614 -25.45 4.28 21.99
CA VAL A 614 -24.52 4.97 21.09
C VAL A 614 -25.15 5.23 19.73
N ASP A 615 -25.28 6.51 19.36
CA ASP A 615 -25.59 6.90 17.98
C ASP A 615 -24.35 6.68 17.08
N ARG A 616 -24.46 5.67 16.20
CA ARG A 616 -23.42 5.27 15.25
C ARG A 616 -23.02 6.39 14.29
N GLU A 617 -23.96 7.16 13.78
CA GLU A 617 -23.66 8.21 12.80
C GLU A 617 -23.01 9.41 13.48
N ALA A 618 -23.48 9.76 14.68
CA ALA A 618 -22.84 10.78 15.50
C ALA A 618 -21.39 10.38 15.86
N LEU A 619 -21.15 9.12 16.22
CA LEU A 619 -19.80 8.59 16.47
C LEU A 619 -18.91 8.69 15.22
N ARG A 620 -19.41 8.26 14.05
CA ARG A 620 -18.69 8.37 12.76
C ARG A 620 -18.24 9.81 12.50
N GLN A 621 -19.12 10.79 12.74
CA GLN A 621 -18.79 12.20 12.55
C GLN A 621 -17.75 12.72 13.54
N ARG A 622 -17.85 12.34 14.82
CA ARG A 622 -16.86 12.76 15.84
C ARG A 622 -15.47 12.18 15.56
N LEU A 623 -15.38 10.89 15.21
CA LEU A 623 -14.12 10.27 14.81
C LEU A 623 -13.52 10.91 13.55
N ARG A 624 -14.35 11.26 12.55
CA ARG A 624 -13.89 11.99 11.36
C ARG A 624 -13.30 13.35 11.70
N ARG A 625 -13.90 14.11 12.63
CA ARG A 625 -13.32 15.39 13.13
C ARG A 625 -11.98 15.18 13.83
N GLN A 626 -11.78 14.01 14.43
CA GLN A 626 -10.49 13.59 14.98
C GLN A 626 -9.55 12.97 13.93
N GLY A 627 -9.84 13.09 12.63
CA GLY A 627 -8.98 12.59 11.56
C GLY A 627 -9.02 11.06 11.36
N VAL A 628 -10.04 10.37 11.89
CA VAL A 628 -10.20 8.92 11.76
C VAL A 628 -11.42 8.61 10.90
N ALA A 629 -11.20 8.11 9.68
CA ALA A 629 -12.29 7.63 8.84
C ALA A 629 -12.53 6.14 9.09
N LEU A 630 -13.67 5.79 9.69
CA LEU A 630 -14.07 4.38 9.86
C LEU A 630 -14.22 3.65 8.53
N ALA A 631 -14.00 2.34 8.54
CA ALA A 631 -14.16 1.45 7.39
C ALA A 631 -15.62 1.14 7.03
N GLY A 632 -16.57 1.92 7.56
CA GLY A 632 -18.02 1.73 7.46
C GLY A 632 -18.58 0.78 8.52
N GLY A 633 -19.75 0.20 8.22
CA GLY A 633 -20.17 -1.08 8.80
C GLY A 633 -19.76 -2.24 7.89
N VAL A 634 -20.11 -3.47 8.30
CA VAL A 634 -20.22 -4.62 7.41
C VAL A 634 -21.35 -4.33 6.41
N TYR A 635 -22.59 -4.20 6.88
CA TYR A 635 -23.75 -3.77 6.10
C TYR A 635 -24.67 -2.93 6.98
N ASP A 636 -24.98 -1.71 6.54
CA ASP A 636 -25.84 -0.78 7.30
C ASP A 636 -27.33 -1.14 7.17
N LEU A 637 -27.73 -1.79 6.08
CA LEU A 637 -29.09 -2.30 5.81
C LEU A 637 -28.98 -3.78 5.38
N PRO A 638 -29.64 -4.73 6.06
CA PRO A 638 -29.57 -6.14 5.68
C PRO A 638 -30.20 -6.38 4.30
N VAL A 639 -29.86 -7.51 3.66
CA VAL A 639 -30.30 -7.76 2.28
C VAL A 639 -31.82 -7.93 2.19
N SER A 640 -32.45 -8.54 3.20
CA SER A 640 -33.90 -8.75 3.30
C SER A 640 -34.69 -7.45 3.38
N ALA A 641 -34.12 -6.41 3.98
CA ALA A 641 -34.74 -5.09 4.11
C ALA A 641 -34.52 -4.17 2.89
N GLN A 642 -33.80 -4.64 1.86
CA GLN A 642 -33.56 -3.82 0.66
C GLN A 642 -34.89 -3.58 -0.08
N PRO A 643 -35.07 -2.40 -0.72
CA PRO A 643 -36.30 -2.08 -1.46
C PRO A 643 -36.69 -3.11 -2.53
N TYR A 644 -35.71 -3.79 -3.12
CA TYR A 644 -35.93 -4.86 -4.10
C TYR A 644 -36.76 -6.02 -3.52
N PHE A 645 -36.61 -6.34 -2.24
CA PHE A 645 -37.36 -7.38 -1.54
C PHE A 645 -38.64 -6.84 -0.88
N GLY A 646 -39.11 -5.66 -1.31
CA GLY A 646 -40.35 -5.04 -0.83
C GLY A 646 -40.21 -4.19 0.43
N GLY A 647 -38.99 -4.08 1.00
CA GLY A 647 -38.70 -3.20 2.15
C GLY A 647 -39.47 -3.52 3.44
N ALA A 648 -40.22 -4.62 3.45
CA ALA A 648 -41.16 -5.00 4.49
C ALA A 648 -40.75 -6.35 5.08
N GLY A 649 -39.85 -6.33 6.05
CA GLY A 649 -39.90 -7.34 7.11
C GLY A 649 -38.58 -7.97 7.50
N ASP A 650 -37.94 -7.35 8.48
CA ASP A 650 -37.11 -8.06 9.45
C ASP A 650 -37.93 -9.00 10.38
N ALA A 651 -39.15 -9.35 9.99
CA ALA A 651 -40.06 -10.18 10.75
C ALA A 651 -39.48 -11.61 10.79
N GLY A 652 -39.04 -12.03 11.98
CA GLY A 652 -38.33 -13.31 12.16
C GLY A 652 -36.81 -13.23 11.99
N LEU A 653 -36.24 -12.02 11.82
CA LEU A 653 -34.79 -11.79 11.71
C LEU A 653 -34.24 -10.86 12.83
N PRO A 654 -34.59 -11.07 14.11
CA PRO A 654 -34.27 -10.15 15.19
C PRO A 654 -32.76 -9.92 15.39
N ASN A 655 -31.92 -10.95 15.20
CA ASN A 655 -30.48 -10.82 15.40
C ASN A 655 -29.85 -9.99 14.28
N THR A 656 -30.31 -10.16 13.04
CA THR A 656 -29.86 -9.36 11.90
C THR A 656 -30.13 -7.88 12.12
N VAL A 657 -31.32 -7.51 12.60
CA VAL A 657 -31.67 -6.11 12.92
C VAL A 657 -30.80 -5.57 14.04
N ALA A 658 -30.66 -6.36 15.11
CA ALA A 658 -29.85 -5.97 16.26
C ALA A 658 -28.39 -5.72 15.86
N PHE A 659 -27.82 -6.56 15.00
CA PHE A 659 -26.44 -6.41 14.54
C PHE A 659 -26.28 -5.20 13.62
N THR A 660 -27.12 -5.07 12.58
CA THR A 660 -26.97 -4.04 11.52
C THR A 660 -27.07 -2.62 12.05
N THR A 661 -27.71 -2.40 13.20
CA THR A 661 -27.82 -1.09 13.86
C THR A 661 -26.68 -0.79 14.83
N ARG A 662 -25.89 -1.79 15.24
CA ARG A 662 -24.98 -1.70 16.39
C ARG A 662 -23.52 -1.99 16.09
N HIS A 663 -23.06 -1.92 14.85
CA HIS A 663 -21.65 -2.20 14.55
C HIS A 663 -20.99 -1.09 13.74
N VAL A 664 -19.68 -0.94 13.98
CA VAL A 664 -18.76 -0.15 13.17
C VAL A 664 -17.50 -0.97 12.89
N CYS A 665 -16.80 -0.63 11.82
CA CYS A 665 -15.54 -1.27 11.46
C CYS A 665 -14.39 -0.27 11.56
N LEU A 666 -13.37 -0.61 12.35
CA LEU A 666 -12.16 0.20 12.45
C LEU A 666 -11.29 0.03 11.19
N PRO A 667 -10.48 1.04 10.82
CA PRO A 667 -9.48 0.89 9.76
C PRO A 667 -8.53 -0.26 10.06
N LEU A 668 -8.43 -1.21 9.13
CA LEU A 668 -7.48 -2.32 9.22
C LEU A 668 -7.11 -2.75 7.80
N PHE A 669 -5.87 -2.46 7.40
CA PHE A 669 -5.36 -2.76 6.06
C PHE A 669 -3.82 -2.82 6.06
N PRO A 670 -3.21 -3.59 5.14
CA PRO A 670 -1.76 -3.61 4.97
C PRO A 670 -1.23 -2.21 4.67
N GLY A 671 -0.30 -1.73 5.49
CA GLY A 671 0.27 -0.38 5.41
C GLY A 671 -0.38 0.66 6.33
N LEU A 672 -1.35 0.29 7.17
CA LEU A 672 -1.76 1.13 8.30
C LEU A 672 -0.56 1.31 9.25
N THR A 673 -0.10 2.54 9.42
CA THR A 673 1.11 2.81 10.22
C THR A 673 0.81 2.67 11.72
N GLY A 674 1.84 2.38 12.52
CA GLY A 674 1.68 2.30 13.98
C GLY A 674 1.09 3.57 14.60
N ARG A 675 1.42 4.74 14.04
CA ARG A 675 0.89 6.05 14.44
C ARG A 675 -0.57 6.24 14.04
N GLN A 676 -0.93 5.86 12.81
CA GLN A 676 -2.33 5.89 12.38
C GLN A 676 -3.17 4.98 13.27
N GLN A 677 -2.68 3.77 13.58
CA GLN A 677 -3.37 2.84 14.46
C GLN A 677 -3.55 3.40 15.88
N GLU A 678 -2.52 3.99 16.47
CA GLU A 678 -2.57 4.63 17.78
C GLU A 678 -3.56 5.80 17.83
N ARG A 679 -3.65 6.58 16.73
CA ARG A 679 -4.68 7.62 16.59
C ARG A 679 -6.09 7.04 16.60
N VAL A 680 -6.31 5.94 15.89
CA VAL A 680 -7.61 5.23 15.94
C VAL A 680 -7.91 4.80 17.38
N ILE A 681 -6.96 4.15 18.06
CA ILE A 681 -7.12 3.66 19.43
C ILE A 681 -7.47 4.81 20.39
N THR A 682 -6.71 5.90 20.33
CA THR A 682 -6.90 7.08 21.17
C THR A 682 -8.27 7.71 20.93
N ALA A 683 -8.65 7.91 19.67
CA ALA A 683 -9.93 8.51 19.31
C ALA A 683 -11.12 7.62 19.73
N VAL A 684 -11.01 6.30 19.52
CA VAL A 684 -12.04 5.33 19.91
C VAL A 684 -12.19 5.28 21.43
N ARG A 685 -11.10 5.23 22.20
CA ARG A 685 -11.14 5.30 23.66
C ARG A 685 -11.77 6.60 24.15
N ALA A 686 -11.38 7.75 23.59
CA ALA A 686 -11.95 9.04 23.97
C ALA A 686 -13.47 9.12 23.78
N GLU A 687 -14.00 8.42 22.78
CA GLU A 687 -15.42 8.46 22.42
C GLU A 687 -16.27 7.34 23.06
N LEU A 688 -15.66 6.22 23.46
CA LEU A 688 -16.38 5.00 23.88
C LEU A 688 -15.95 4.41 25.23
N ALA A 689 -14.88 4.91 25.86
CA ALA A 689 -14.39 4.42 27.16
C ALA A 689 -15.36 4.69 28.32
#